data_AF-A0A842MH78-F1
#
_entry.id   AF-A0A842MH78-F1
#
_cell.length_a   1.000
_cell.length_b   1.000
_cell.length_c   1.000
_cell.angle_alpha   90.00
_cell.angle_beta   90.00
_cell.angle_gamma   90.00
#
_symmetry.space_group_name_H-M   'P 1'
#
loop_
_entity.id
_entity.type
_entity.pdbx_description
1 polymer ?
#
loop_
_entity_poly.entity_id
_entity_poly.type
_entity_poly.pdbx_seq_one_letter_code
_entity_poly.pdbx_strand_id
1 'polypeptide(L)'
;MRDRVIDLSKFLSPLLPLLIVFTILLAAMPSSLCSEDLPSIISESGTVYLYHNMTAGEVEYFRDCFASIPPSNAIIGGHGTGLAPPDEEGWSALAGSVVIDYALPGAPMASSRRLDLDPYFPLIGDQGIQGSCAAWASVYYAGTYLQAKAHGWSDVKANPAHVMSPAWTYNKLNGGVDGGSWCDRNMQLVSEIGSASMATMPYNQYDWLSWGGESAWREAPLYRAGGFATIRPDNIDAIKALINDGYLVTFYIDASCPWYSSSDTILSYAEYTGGTPNHANVIVGYDDSITDGTDQGAFRVANSWGTGFKDAGFYWITYRTMNKISSYSPIANSYLPKDGGISYEPLVLATWQLDPAGSLDGAVVRVGVGAPESPIASKTPSEYWTAGKNSKIPNFMCIDITELKPYIDSGNGEFFLTVGRGSAASRITSFTIEIYSDYSLPPSLVYSSREVPAWSPVTIAITERPSVIFSWSPFSPLTFEPVYFTDSSSSYNGTIVSWYWSFGDGTHSASKNPVHSYSSHGQFAISLTVMDSNGLSSTRSQTISVRNRLPEVTIVSPEGGGLFSGVVELAANGSDLDDGIAKVDFFYSVGDQVYFIGTNRTAMREGTWTLQWNTSPLTISGIRVFAVAFDGFDYSERSYLDRPISLDNTPPTQPSPRSPKQGLRTDGSVQLSWEQATDIGSGILGYAVELHGAQAGSADPILIETEGTHCQVDLSSGMWVWHVRAIDLAGNKGEWSPSSNFIADSFLVNESGSSSRRADLGSEQVVWFRVFYQYDGMPFTPSNGSVFINGSPASWNGDLDRWELPITRTLVGESVMYVSTVQDNHNPVTKINRTAPPASIVFDQIIIDRIEPDGLRIQVGRQVNFSVFGHYAYDSDEWAGGFVLNESSVKGSLGRYYYSVESVTDDLYNLTGFVQICNPASVVFDQILSSFDHSASRPGECAVSVRLSYASDGSPVTGASVSINGNQAEELGYGNYALRLESFLPYMTVRSEVEAQNFDAIVNEEGVLMTGNALVYAAFASAVALSLAFLARRAHSKPS
;
A
#
# COMPACT_ATOMS: atom_id res chain seq x y z
N MET A 1 54.42 23.10 -60.93
CA MET A 1 55.34 22.20 -60.20
C MET A 1 54.66 20.83 -60.22
N ARG A 2 54.86 19.98 -61.23
CA ARG A 2 56.01 19.07 -61.40
C ARG A 2 56.51 18.50 -60.07
N ASP A 3 56.39 17.17 -59.98
CA ASP A 3 57.05 16.23 -59.07
C ASP A 3 56.46 16.07 -57.66
N ARG A 4 55.66 15.01 -57.49
CA ARG A 4 55.86 13.89 -56.53
C ARG A 4 54.66 12.94 -56.56
N VAL A 5 54.78 11.87 -57.35
CA VAL A 5 53.97 10.65 -57.19
C VAL A 5 54.46 9.94 -55.93
N ILE A 6 53.60 9.84 -54.91
CA ILE A 6 53.83 8.96 -53.76
C ILE A 6 53.15 7.63 -54.10
N ASP A 7 53.97 6.60 -54.28
CA ASP A 7 53.57 5.23 -54.53
C ASP A 7 53.09 4.57 -53.22
N LEU A 8 51.77 4.40 -53.08
CA LEU A 8 51.12 3.79 -51.90
C LEU A 8 51.45 2.30 -51.71
N SER A 9 52.12 1.63 -52.65
CA SER A 9 52.44 0.21 -52.56
C SER A 9 53.54 -0.13 -51.54
N LYS A 10 54.27 0.86 -51.02
CA LYS A 10 55.33 0.67 -50.02
C LYS A 10 54.91 0.96 -48.56
N PHE A 11 53.70 1.44 -48.32
CA PHE A 11 53.20 1.72 -46.97
C PHE A 11 52.35 0.59 -46.36
N LEU A 12 51.88 -0.36 -47.18
CA LEU A 12 50.95 -1.41 -46.75
C LEU A 12 51.59 -2.80 -46.55
N SER A 13 52.89 -2.97 -46.80
CA SER A 13 53.54 -4.29 -46.66
C SER A 13 53.97 -4.72 -45.24
N PRO A 14 54.15 -3.85 -44.22
CA PRO A 14 54.55 -4.32 -42.88
C PRO A 14 53.39 -4.49 -41.88
N LEU A 15 52.14 -4.16 -42.23
CA LEU A 15 50.98 -4.27 -41.32
C LEU A 15 50.15 -5.57 -41.50
N LEU A 16 50.34 -6.29 -42.60
CA LEU A 16 49.64 -7.55 -42.87
C LEU A 16 49.99 -8.69 -41.90
N PRO A 17 51.24 -8.84 -41.38
CA PRO A 17 51.57 -9.86 -40.40
C PRO A 17 50.98 -9.57 -39.00
N LEU A 18 50.82 -8.30 -38.63
CA LEU A 18 50.26 -7.92 -37.33
C LEU A 18 48.74 -8.17 -37.27
N LEU A 19 48.03 -7.97 -38.39
CA LEU A 19 46.59 -8.20 -38.47
C LEU A 19 46.24 -9.70 -38.40
N ILE A 20 47.10 -10.57 -38.94
CA ILE A 20 46.94 -12.03 -38.92
C ILE A 20 47.30 -12.61 -37.53
N VAL A 21 48.31 -12.06 -36.85
CA VAL A 21 48.65 -12.48 -35.48
C VAL A 21 47.58 -12.03 -34.47
N PHE A 22 46.95 -10.86 -34.68
CA PHE A 22 45.85 -10.38 -33.84
C PHE A 22 44.55 -11.19 -34.06
N THR A 23 44.30 -11.70 -35.27
CA THR A 23 43.15 -12.60 -35.54
C THR A 23 43.38 -14.04 -35.07
N ILE A 24 44.64 -14.52 -35.02
CA ILE A 24 44.95 -15.87 -34.52
C ILE A 24 45.02 -15.92 -32.98
N LEU A 25 45.39 -14.82 -32.30
CA LEU A 25 45.38 -14.74 -30.83
C LEU A 25 43.97 -14.65 -30.21
N LEU A 26 42.97 -14.20 -30.98
CA LEU A 26 41.55 -14.22 -30.57
C LEU A 26 40.89 -15.60 -30.74
N ALA A 27 41.53 -16.53 -31.45
CA ALA A 27 41.00 -17.89 -31.70
C ALA A 27 41.62 -18.98 -30.80
N ALA A 28 42.45 -18.62 -29.82
CA ALA A 28 43.20 -19.59 -29.00
C ALA A 28 43.37 -19.17 -27.52
N MET A 29 42.32 -18.64 -26.90
CA MET A 29 42.27 -18.60 -25.44
C MET A 29 41.72 -19.94 -24.89
N PRO A 30 42.38 -20.54 -23.89
CA PRO A 30 41.91 -21.78 -23.28
C PRO A 30 40.61 -21.53 -22.51
N SER A 31 39.68 -22.46 -22.72
CA SER A 31 38.44 -22.69 -21.99
C SER A 31 38.64 -22.65 -20.47
N SER A 32 38.32 -21.51 -19.85
CA SER A 32 37.91 -21.44 -18.45
C SER A 32 37.23 -20.09 -18.19
N LEU A 33 36.04 -19.90 -18.75
CA LEU A 33 34.92 -19.03 -18.34
C LEU A 33 33.84 -19.17 -19.44
N CYS A 34 32.57 -19.18 -19.06
CA CYS A 34 31.36 -19.46 -19.86
C CYS A 34 31.03 -20.94 -20.09
N SER A 35 30.33 -21.53 -19.12
CA SER A 35 29.23 -22.46 -19.38
C SER A 35 27.90 -21.70 -19.28
N GLU A 36 27.74 -20.63 -20.06
CA GLU A 36 26.43 -20.02 -20.24
C GLU A 36 25.98 -20.35 -21.65
N ASP A 37 25.05 -21.30 -21.75
CA ASP A 37 24.33 -21.58 -22.97
C ASP A 37 23.73 -20.26 -23.48
N LEU A 38 23.93 -19.93 -24.76
CA LEU A 38 23.26 -18.77 -25.36
C LEU A 38 21.74 -18.94 -25.18
N PRO A 39 21.00 -17.89 -24.78
CA PRO A 39 19.55 -17.99 -24.63
C PRO A 39 18.93 -18.43 -25.96
N SER A 40 18.21 -19.55 -25.93
CA SER A 40 17.59 -20.11 -27.13
C SER A 40 16.23 -20.72 -26.84
N ILE A 41 15.34 -20.61 -27.82
CA ILE A 41 14.02 -21.24 -27.84
C ILE A 41 14.05 -22.29 -28.95
N ILE A 42 13.66 -23.52 -28.64
CA ILE A 42 13.56 -24.59 -29.62
C ILE A 42 12.08 -24.85 -29.91
N SER A 43 11.66 -24.67 -31.15
CA SER A 43 10.29 -24.98 -31.55
C SER A 43 10.07 -26.48 -31.75
N GLU A 44 8.79 -26.88 -31.85
CA GLU A 44 8.41 -28.27 -32.12
C GLU A 44 9.01 -28.83 -33.43
N SER A 45 9.27 -27.97 -34.41
CA SER A 45 9.89 -28.35 -35.69
C SER A 45 11.42 -28.53 -35.57
N GLY A 46 12.00 -28.21 -34.42
CA GLY A 46 13.43 -28.23 -34.16
C GLY A 46 14.17 -26.97 -34.61
N THR A 47 13.46 -25.88 -34.95
CA THR A 47 14.11 -24.58 -35.20
C THR A 47 14.63 -24.01 -33.89
N VAL A 48 15.89 -23.58 -33.88
CA VAL A 48 16.52 -22.90 -32.73
C VAL A 48 16.47 -21.40 -32.97
N TYR A 49 15.68 -20.69 -32.18
CA TYR A 49 15.64 -19.23 -32.14
C TYR A 49 16.61 -18.72 -31.09
N LEU A 50 17.62 -17.98 -31.54
CA LEU A 50 18.52 -17.26 -30.65
C LEU A 50 17.88 -15.92 -30.30
N TYR A 51 17.89 -15.58 -29.02
CA TYR A 51 17.25 -14.37 -28.53
C TYR A 51 18.11 -13.66 -27.49
N HIS A 52 17.81 -12.39 -27.30
CA HIS A 52 18.24 -11.62 -26.14
C HIS A 52 17.03 -10.95 -25.48
N ASN A 53 17.25 -10.45 -24.27
CA ASN A 53 16.28 -9.63 -23.56
C ASN A 53 16.44 -8.18 -24.00
N MET A 54 15.35 -7.56 -24.46
CA MET A 54 15.32 -6.20 -24.97
C MET A 54 15.98 -5.24 -23.99
N THR A 55 16.95 -4.47 -24.47
CA THR A 55 17.70 -3.51 -23.66
C THR A 55 16.95 -2.19 -23.55
N ALA A 56 17.25 -1.41 -22.51
CA ALA A 56 16.67 -0.07 -22.35
C ALA A 56 17.00 0.85 -23.56
N GLY A 57 18.19 0.72 -24.14
CA GLY A 57 18.58 1.48 -25.33
C GLY A 57 17.78 1.09 -26.59
N GLU A 58 17.37 -0.17 -26.72
CA GLU A 58 16.49 -0.60 -27.80
C GLU A 58 15.06 -0.09 -27.60
N VAL A 59 14.56 -0.10 -26.37
CA VAL A 59 13.27 0.51 -26.01
C VAL A 59 13.27 1.99 -26.38
N GLU A 60 14.33 2.74 -26.04
CA GLU A 60 14.48 4.15 -26.42
C GLU A 60 14.54 4.32 -27.95
N TYR A 61 15.32 3.50 -28.66
CA TYR A 61 15.39 3.54 -30.13
C TYR A 61 14.02 3.31 -30.78
N PHE A 62 13.26 2.33 -30.29
CA PHE A 62 11.91 2.07 -30.78
C PHE A 62 10.96 3.21 -30.45
N ARG A 63 10.98 3.70 -29.20
CA ARG A 63 10.19 4.85 -28.77
C ARG A 63 10.42 6.05 -29.69
N ASP A 64 11.66 6.39 -30.00
CA ASP A 64 12.01 7.50 -30.89
C ASP A 64 11.44 7.33 -32.31
N CYS A 65 11.44 6.11 -32.85
CA CYS A 65 10.88 5.82 -34.17
C CYS A 65 9.36 6.07 -34.24
N PHE A 66 8.65 6.00 -33.10
CA PHE A 66 7.20 6.12 -33.03
C PHE A 66 6.71 7.34 -32.22
N ALA A 67 7.61 8.12 -31.60
CA ALA A 67 7.29 9.23 -30.68
C ALA A 67 6.46 10.36 -31.31
N SER A 68 6.45 10.46 -32.65
CA SER A 68 5.70 11.48 -33.39
C SER A 68 4.29 11.06 -33.80
N ILE A 69 3.84 9.85 -33.44
CA ILE A 69 2.53 9.30 -33.83
C ILE A 69 1.51 9.56 -32.71
N PRO A 70 0.62 10.56 -32.85
CA PRO A 70 -0.42 10.77 -31.86
C PRO A 70 -1.47 9.64 -31.95
N PRO A 71 -2.08 9.23 -30.82
CA PRO A 71 -3.26 8.38 -30.84
C PRO A 71 -4.37 9.06 -31.65
N SER A 72 -4.62 8.54 -32.85
CA SER A 72 -5.60 9.08 -33.77
C SER A 72 -6.08 8.00 -34.73
N ASN A 73 -7.39 7.98 -34.99
CA ASN A 73 -7.96 7.13 -36.03
C ASN A 73 -8.17 7.96 -37.31
N ALA A 74 -7.34 7.74 -38.31
CA ALA A 74 -7.54 8.28 -39.65
C ALA A 74 -8.40 7.33 -40.51
N ILE A 75 -9.20 7.88 -41.42
CA ILE A 75 -9.99 7.07 -42.36
C ILE A 75 -9.30 7.05 -43.72
N ILE A 76 -8.81 5.87 -44.11
CA ILE A 76 -8.12 5.63 -45.38
C ILE A 76 -8.86 4.54 -46.14
N GLY A 77 -9.24 4.82 -47.39
CA GLY A 77 -10.00 3.86 -48.21
C GLY A 77 -11.33 3.41 -47.57
N GLY A 78 -11.94 4.25 -46.73
CA GLY A 78 -13.17 3.94 -45.99
C GLY A 78 -12.98 3.17 -44.68
N HIS A 79 -11.74 2.88 -44.29
CA HIS A 79 -11.41 2.09 -43.10
C HIS A 79 -10.56 2.88 -42.11
N GLY A 80 -10.67 2.56 -40.83
CA GLY A 80 -9.85 3.16 -39.78
C GLY A 80 -8.39 2.71 -39.83
N THR A 81 -7.45 3.60 -39.51
CA THR A 81 -6.01 3.32 -39.39
C THR A 81 -5.50 3.91 -38.07
N GLY A 82 -5.98 3.33 -36.98
CA GLY A 82 -5.64 3.73 -35.60
C GLY A 82 -4.48 2.92 -35.07
N LEU A 83 -3.29 3.49 -35.15
CA LEU A 83 -2.09 2.97 -34.50
C LEU A 83 -1.70 3.93 -33.39
N ALA A 84 -1.70 3.45 -32.14
CA ALA A 84 -1.42 4.26 -30.96
C ALA A 84 -0.19 3.69 -30.25
N PRO A 85 0.97 4.38 -30.27
CA PRO A 85 2.16 3.94 -29.56
C PRO A 85 1.89 3.74 -28.06
N PRO A 86 2.63 2.83 -27.40
CA PRO A 86 2.55 2.66 -25.95
C PRO A 86 2.79 3.97 -25.18
N ASP A 87 2.20 4.07 -23.99
CA ASP A 87 2.54 5.04 -22.97
C ASP A 87 3.89 4.70 -22.30
N GLU A 88 4.38 5.57 -21.41
CA GLU A 88 5.69 5.42 -20.76
C GLU A 88 5.85 4.09 -20.03
N GLU A 89 4.77 3.64 -19.37
CA GLU A 89 4.73 2.34 -18.71
C GLU A 89 4.76 1.19 -19.74
N GLY A 90 4.03 1.32 -20.84
CA GLY A 90 4.07 0.37 -21.95
C GLY A 90 5.44 0.23 -22.58
N TRP A 91 6.16 1.33 -22.78
CA TRP A 91 7.55 1.30 -23.22
C TRP A 91 8.44 0.62 -22.18
N SER A 92 8.23 0.92 -20.89
CA SER A 92 8.98 0.29 -19.79
C SER A 92 8.73 -1.21 -19.73
N ALA A 93 7.50 -1.67 -20.02
CA ALA A 93 7.12 -3.08 -20.02
C ALA A 93 7.79 -3.89 -21.15
N LEU A 94 8.29 -3.24 -22.21
CA LEU A 94 9.07 -3.90 -23.25
C LEU A 94 10.50 -4.21 -22.82
N ALA A 95 11.04 -3.50 -21.81
CA ALA A 95 12.38 -3.79 -21.30
C ALA A 95 12.43 -5.20 -20.71
N GLY A 96 13.40 -6.00 -21.14
CA GLY A 96 13.53 -7.40 -20.73
C GLY A 96 12.68 -8.38 -21.54
N SER A 97 11.81 -7.92 -22.44
CA SER A 97 11.03 -8.80 -23.33
C SER A 97 11.92 -9.52 -24.36
N VAL A 98 11.45 -10.64 -24.90
CA VAL A 98 12.22 -11.46 -25.84
C VAL A 98 12.34 -10.79 -27.20
N VAL A 99 13.57 -10.62 -27.70
CA VAL A 99 13.88 -10.18 -29.06
C VAL A 99 14.55 -11.32 -29.82
N ILE A 100 13.95 -11.77 -30.91
CA ILE A 100 14.54 -12.81 -31.77
C ILE A 100 15.58 -12.17 -32.68
N ASP A 101 16.84 -12.56 -32.47
CA ASP A 101 17.97 -12.10 -33.28
C ASP A 101 18.14 -12.95 -34.54
N TYR A 102 18.06 -14.27 -34.38
CA TYR A 102 18.31 -15.22 -35.44
C TYR A 102 17.47 -16.48 -35.27
N ALA A 103 17.12 -17.11 -36.39
CA ALA A 103 16.56 -18.44 -36.40
C ALA A 103 17.52 -19.40 -37.11
N LEU A 104 17.73 -20.58 -36.54
CA LEU A 104 18.49 -21.68 -37.10
C LEU A 104 17.52 -22.85 -37.35
N PRO A 105 16.93 -22.93 -38.56
CA PRO A 105 15.99 -23.99 -38.90
C PRO A 105 16.61 -25.38 -38.76
N GLY A 106 15.88 -26.32 -38.16
CA GLY A 106 16.31 -27.72 -38.04
C GLY A 106 16.41 -28.46 -39.38
N ALA A 107 15.80 -27.90 -40.43
CA ALA A 107 15.84 -28.39 -41.81
C ALA A 107 15.85 -27.21 -42.80
N PRO A 108 16.29 -27.41 -44.06
CA PRO A 108 16.22 -26.37 -45.09
C PRO A 108 14.80 -25.84 -45.26
N MET A 109 14.63 -24.52 -45.17
CA MET A 109 13.33 -23.86 -45.33
C MET A 109 12.81 -24.04 -46.76
N ALA A 110 11.49 -24.23 -46.90
CA ALA A 110 10.85 -24.27 -48.20
C ALA A 110 11.01 -22.93 -48.95
N SER A 111 10.98 -22.95 -50.28
CA SER A 111 11.03 -21.71 -51.08
C SER A 111 9.71 -20.92 -51.04
N SER A 112 8.62 -21.53 -50.57
CA SER A 112 7.35 -20.86 -50.31
C SER A 112 6.54 -21.59 -49.24
N ARG A 113 5.74 -20.82 -48.48
CA ARG A 113 4.82 -21.32 -47.43
C ARG A 113 3.60 -20.39 -47.36
N ARG A 114 2.40 -20.97 -47.23
CA ARG A 114 1.11 -20.24 -47.24
C ARG A 114 0.23 -20.73 -46.09
N LEU A 115 0.23 -20.00 -44.97
CA LEU A 115 -0.61 -20.31 -43.80
C LEU A 115 -2.03 -19.80 -43.98
N ASP A 116 -2.27 -18.84 -44.88
CA ASP A 116 -3.61 -18.40 -45.26
C ASP A 116 -4.47 -19.50 -45.92
N LEU A 117 -3.83 -20.56 -46.40
CA LEU A 117 -4.49 -21.75 -46.94
C LEU A 117 -4.73 -22.84 -45.88
N ASP A 118 -4.13 -22.72 -44.70
CA ASP A 118 -4.32 -23.70 -43.64
C ASP A 118 -5.78 -23.64 -43.12
N PRO A 119 -6.35 -24.78 -42.69
CA PRO A 119 -7.74 -24.82 -42.22
C PRO A 119 -7.98 -23.99 -40.96
N TYR A 120 -6.92 -23.69 -40.21
CA TYR A 120 -6.92 -22.93 -38.95
C TYR A 120 -6.86 -21.41 -39.14
N PHE A 121 -6.64 -20.92 -40.36
CA PHE A 121 -6.64 -19.48 -40.63
C PHE A 121 -8.09 -18.96 -40.71
N PRO A 122 -8.45 -17.90 -39.96
CA PRO A 122 -9.80 -17.36 -39.97
C PRO A 122 -10.14 -16.69 -41.32
N LEU A 123 -11.40 -16.31 -41.50
CA LEU A 123 -11.81 -15.52 -42.67
C LEU A 123 -11.14 -14.14 -42.63
N ILE A 124 -11.04 -13.49 -43.80
CA ILE A 124 -10.62 -12.08 -43.83
C ILE A 124 -11.65 -11.23 -43.08
N GLY A 125 -11.14 -10.49 -42.11
CA GLY A 125 -11.86 -9.54 -41.29
C GLY A 125 -12.10 -8.19 -41.96
N ASP A 126 -13.06 -7.46 -41.41
CA ASP A 126 -13.35 -6.08 -41.79
C ASP A 126 -13.51 -5.26 -40.51
N GLN A 127 -12.53 -4.38 -40.26
CA GLN A 127 -12.52 -3.48 -39.12
C GLN A 127 -13.48 -2.29 -39.28
N GLY A 128 -13.97 -2.05 -40.50
CA GLY A 128 -14.75 -0.87 -40.83
C GLY A 128 -14.05 0.43 -40.44
N ILE A 129 -14.79 1.38 -39.86
CA ILE A 129 -14.25 2.71 -39.54
C ILE A 129 -13.44 2.77 -38.25
N GLN A 130 -13.45 1.73 -37.40
CA GLN A 130 -12.75 1.77 -36.12
C GLN A 130 -11.24 1.63 -36.32
N GLY A 131 -10.46 2.36 -35.53
CA GLY A 131 -9.00 2.34 -35.55
C GLY A 131 -8.40 1.08 -34.91
N SER A 132 -8.93 -0.11 -35.19
CA SER A 132 -8.58 -1.35 -34.46
C SER A 132 -7.61 -2.28 -35.19
N CYS A 133 -6.92 -1.79 -36.23
CA CYS A 133 -6.03 -2.59 -37.09
C CYS A 133 -5.02 -3.46 -36.32
N ALA A 134 -4.40 -2.91 -35.25
CA ALA A 134 -3.46 -3.65 -34.42
C ALA A 134 -4.12 -4.84 -33.69
N ALA A 135 -5.34 -4.69 -33.18
CA ALA A 135 -6.08 -5.78 -32.55
C ALA A 135 -6.55 -6.82 -33.58
N TRP A 136 -6.90 -6.41 -34.80
CA TRP A 136 -7.19 -7.35 -35.89
C TRP A 136 -5.95 -8.17 -36.29
N ALA A 137 -4.79 -7.53 -36.44
CA ALA A 137 -3.54 -8.21 -36.77
C ALA A 137 -3.10 -9.18 -35.66
N SER A 138 -3.07 -8.70 -34.42
CA SER A 138 -2.48 -9.42 -33.28
C SER A 138 -3.44 -10.37 -32.56
N VAL A 139 -4.74 -10.10 -32.53
CA VAL A 139 -5.71 -10.94 -31.79
C VAL A 139 -6.57 -11.74 -32.75
N TYR A 140 -7.25 -11.06 -33.68
CA TYR A 140 -8.14 -11.76 -34.61
C TYR A 140 -7.39 -12.73 -35.53
N TYR A 141 -6.28 -12.31 -36.15
CA TYR A 141 -5.51 -13.19 -37.03
C TYR A 141 -4.50 -14.05 -36.27
N ALA A 142 -3.48 -13.43 -35.67
CA ALA A 142 -2.39 -14.16 -35.01
C ALA A 142 -2.88 -14.99 -33.82
N GLY A 143 -3.75 -14.43 -32.98
CA GLY A 143 -4.30 -15.12 -31.82
C GLY A 143 -5.21 -16.29 -32.23
N THR A 144 -6.20 -16.04 -33.10
CA THR A 144 -7.09 -17.12 -33.56
C THR A 144 -6.30 -18.25 -34.21
N TYR A 145 -5.33 -17.95 -35.08
CA TYR A 145 -4.53 -18.98 -35.73
C TYR A 145 -3.74 -19.83 -34.72
N LEU A 146 -3.14 -19.18 -33.71
CA LEU A 146 -2.43 -19.86 -32.63
C LEU A 146 -3.37 -20.83 -31.88
N GLN A 147 -4.52 -20.34 -31.42
CA GLN A 147 -5.47 -21.16 -30.65
C GLN A 147 -6.11 -22.25 -31.52
N ALA A 148 -6.52 -21.92 -32.74
CA ALA A 148 -7.10 -22.89 -33.66
C ALA A 148 -6.14 -24.03 -34.00
N LYS A 149 -4.84 -23.74 -34.16
CA LYS A 149 -3.82 -24.77 -34.37
C LYS A 149 -3.63 -25.63 -33.11
N ALA A 150 -3.53 -25.02 -31.92
CA ALA A 150 -3.34 -25.72 -30.66
C ALA A 150 -4.52 -26.65 -30.30
N HIS A 151 -5.74 -26.22 -30.59
CA HIS A 151 -6.97 -26.97 -30.31
C HIS A 151 -7.51 -27.79 -31.51
N GLY A 152 -6.90 -27.69 -32.69
CA GLY A 152 -7.34 -28.39 -33.90
C GLY A 152 -8.66 -27.88 -34.50
N TRP A 153 -9.01 -26.62 -34.30
CA TRP A 153 -10.25 -26.01 -34.80
C TRP A 153 -10.19 -25.73 -36.30
N SER A 154 -10.52 -26.73 -37.10
CA SER A 154 -10.66 -26.56 -38.56
C SER A 154 -11.94 -25.85 -39.01
N ASP A 155 -12.83 -25.53 -38.07
CA ASP A 155 -14.14 -24.88 -38.29
C ASP A 155 -14.14 -23.36 -37.99
N VAL A 156 -12.98 -22.73 -37.73
CA VAL A 156 -12.85 -21.29 -37.44
C VAL A 156 -13.49 -20.36 -38.47
N LYS A 157 -13.70 -20.83 -39.70
CA LYS A 157 -14.36 -20.06 -40.76
C LYS A 157 -15.89 -20.00 -40.60
N ALA A 158 -16.47 -20.85 -39.77
CA ALA A 158 -17.92 -20.95 -39.57
C ALA A 158 -18.36 -20.78 -38.11
N ASN A 159 -17.46 -21.00 -37.14
CA ASN A 159 -17.79 -21.01 -35.72
C ASN A 159 -17.18 -19.79 -34.99
N PRO A 160 -17.99 -18.78 -34.60
CA PRO A 160 -17.49 -17.59 -33.93
C PRO A 160 -16.94 -17.85 -32.51
N ALA A 161 -17.23 -19.01 -31.90
CA ALA A 161 -16.65 -19.37 -30.60
C ALA A 161 -15.17 -19.76 -30.71
N HIS A 162 -14.71 -20.15 -31.92
CA HIS A 162 -13.32 -20.52 -32.19
C HIS A 162 -12.52 -19.38 -32.84
N VAL A 163 -13.05 -18.15 -32.80
CA VAL A 163 -12.42 -16.95 -33.38
C VAL A 163 -12.30 -15.90 -32.29
N MET A 164 -11.08 -15.40 -32.06
CA MET A 164 -10.81 -14.42 -31.01
C MET A 164 -11.33 -13.03 -31.40
N SER A 165 -11.87 -12.31 -30.42
CA SER A 165 -12.46 -10.99 -30.64
C SER A 165 -11.41 -9.89 -30.58
N PRO A 166 -11.24 -9.07 -31.64
CA PRO A 166 -10.34 -7.92 -31.57
C PRO A 166 -10.88 -6.82 -30.66
N ALA A 167 -12.20 -6.78 -30.39
CA ALA A 167 -12.79 -5.83 -29.45
C ALA A 167 -12.37 -6.11 -28.00
N TRP A 168 -12.04 -7.36 -27.66
CA TRP A 168 -11.66 -7.76 -26.30
C TRP A 168 -10.48 -6.97 -25.77
N THR A 169 -9.45 -6.80 -26.60
CA THR A 169 -8.22 -6.10 -26.24
C THR A 169 -8.26 -4.63 -26.65
N TYR A 170 -8.81 -4.32 -27.83
CA TYR A 170 -8.89 -2.95 -28.32
C TYR A 170 -9.62 -2.02 -27.34
N ASN A 171 -10.80 -2.44 -26.86
CA ASN A 171 -11.63 -1.63 -25.96
C ASN A 171 -10.99 -1.43 -24.57
N LYS A 172 -9.99 -2.24 -24.21
CA LYS A 172 -9.26 -2.12 -22.94
C LYS A 172 -8.04 -1.20 -23.07
N LEU A 173 -7.46 -1.11 -24.27
CA LEU A 173 -6.17 -0.44 -24.51
C LEU A 173 -6.29 0.92 -25.20
N ASN A 174 -7.46 1.27 -25.72
CA ASN A 174 -7.64 2.49 -26.52
C ASN A 174 -7.81 3.79 -25.70
N GLY A 175 -7.66 3.73 -24.37
CA GLY A 175 -7.81 4.89 -23.49
C GLY A 175 -9.21 5.52 -23.47
N GLY A 176 -10.24 4.77 -23.89
CA GLY A 176 -11.64 5.21 -23.86
C GLY A 176 -12.03 6.08 -25.06
N VAL A 177 -11.18 6.12 -26.09
CA VAL A 177 -11.40 6.82 -27.36
C VAL A 177 -11.03 5.92 -28.53
N ASP A 178 -11.60 6.16 -29.71
CA ASP A 178 -11.22 5.45 -30.94
C ASP A 178 -9.91 6.03 -31.51
N GLY A 179 -8.81 5.84 -30.78
CA GLY A 179 -7.48 6.42 -31.09
C GLY A 179 -6.46 5.42 -31.64
N GLY A 180 -6.74 4.13 -31.53
CA GLY A 180 -5.78 3.08 -31.91
C GLY A 180 -5.36 2.20 -30.75
N SER A 181 -4.58 1.17 -31.07
CA SER A 181 -3.87 0.34 -30.09
C SER A 181 -2.56 -0.17 -30.70
N TRP A 182 -1.83 -1.02 -29.99
CA TRP A 182 -0.53 -1.52 -30.41
C TRP A 182 -0.42 -3.04 -30.31
N CYS A 183 0.26 -3.71 -31.24
CA CYS A 183 0.24 -5.18 -31.32
C CYS A 183 0.86 -5.84 -30.08
N ASP A 184 2.01 -5.38 -29.56
CA ASP A 184 2.58 -5.94 -28.32
C ASP A 184 1.62 -5.84 -27.13
N ARG A 185 0.99 -4.69 -26.88
CA ARG A 185 0.05 -4.50 -25.76
C ARG A 185 -1.15 -5.40 -25.89
N ASN A 186 -1.66 -5.57 -27.12
CA ASN A 186 -2.74 -6.52 -27.39
C ASN A 186 -2.28 -7.96 -27.08
N MET A 187 -1.10 -8.38 -27.55
CA MET A 187 -0.55 -9.71 -27.28
C MET A 187 -0.20 -9.94 -25.81
N GLN A 188 0.28 -8.92 -25.12
CA GLN A 188 0.58 -8.92 -23.68
C GLN A 188 -0.71 -9.15 -22.89
N LEU A 189 -1.78 -8.42 -23.21
CA LEU A 189 -3.08 -8.59 -22.58
C LEU A 189 -3.62 -10.02 -22.77
N VAL A 190 -3.50 -10.57 -23.99
CA VAL A 190 -3.83 -11.98 -24.26
C VAL A 190 -2.94 -12.94 -23.46
N SER A 191 -1.68 -12.60 -23.18
CA SER A 191 -0.78 -13.45 -22.39
C SER A 191 -1.08 -13.39 -20.88
N GLU A 192 -1.68 -12.30 -20.40
CA GLU A 192 -1.94 -12.10 -18.97
C GLU A 192 -3.33 -12.57 -18.52
N ILE A 193 -4.38 -12.26 -19.30
CA ILE A 193 -5.79 -12.57 -18.97
C ILE A 193 -6.51 -13.37 -20.06
N GLY A 194 -5.82 -13.67 -21.16
CA GLY A 194 -6.41 -14.34 -22.31
C GLY A 194 -7.36 -13.45 -23.10
N SER A 195 -8.22 -14.06 -23.91
CA SER A 195 -9.12 -13.30 -24.78
C SER A 195 -10.42 -14.00 -25.07
N ALA A 196 -11.48 -13.22 -25.17
CA ALA A 196 -12.83 -13.69 -25.46
C ALA A 196 -12.99 -14.00 -26.96
N SER A 197 -13.89 -14.92 -27.27
CA SER A 197 -14.27 -15.22 -28.64
C SER A 197 -15.25 -14.18 -29.21
N MET A 198 -15.41 -14.19 -30.54
CA MET A 198 -16.44 -13.42 -31.24
C MET A 198 -17.86 -13.84 -30.84
N ALA A 199 -18.04 -15.00 -30.21
CA ALA A 199 -19.34 -15.45 -29.69
C ALA A 199 -19.70 -14.78 -28.36
N THR A 200 -18.74 -14.63 -27.44
CA THR A 200 -18.98 -14.03 -26.11
C THR A 200 -18.73 -12.51 -26.10
N MET A 201 -17.93 -12.01 -27.04
CA MET A 201 -17.71 -10.58 -27.28
C MET A 201 -17.70 -10.25 -28.78
N PRO A 202 -18.88 -10.08 -29.41
CA PRO A 202 -18.97 -9.73 -30.82
C PRO A 202 -18.32 -8.39 -31.15
N TYR A 203 -17.69 -8.30 -32.32
CA TYR A 203 -17.13 -7.05 -32.82
C TYR A 203 -18.21 -6.08 -33.31
N ASN A 204 -18.05 -4.81 -32.97
CA ASN A 204 -18.86 -3.71 -33.49
C ASN A 204 -17.96 -2.48 -33.68
N GLN A 205 -17.81 -2.02 -34.92
CA GLN A 205 -16.99 -0.85 -35.25
C GLN A 205 -17.42 0.46 -34.54
N TYR A 206 -18.65 0.52 -34.02
CA TYR A 206 -19.16 1.67 -33.26
C TYR A 206 -19.07 1.49 -31.73
N ASP A 207 -18.54 0.36 -31.26
CA ASP A 207 -18.33 0.09 -29.83
C ASP A 207 -16.85 -0.13 -29.53
N TRP A 208 -16.25 0.90 -28.95
CA TRP A 208 -14.87 0.90 -28.48
C TRP A 208 -14.77 1.03 -26.95
N LEU A 209 -15.87 0.82 -26.22
CA LEU A 209 -15.93 1.07 -24.76
C LEU A 209 -16.29 -0.18 -23.96
N SER A 210 -17.04 -1.13 -24.52
CA SER A 210 -17.52 -2.30 -23.78
C SER A 210 -16.42 -3.32 -23.53
N TRP A 211 -16.35 -3.85 -22.31
CA TRP A 211 -15.30 -4.80 -21.89
C TRP A 211 -15.71 -6.27 -21.94
N GLY A 212 -16.93 -6.57 -22.39
CA GLY A 212 -17.52 -7.90 -22.35
C GLY A 212 -18.19 -8.21 -21.01
N GLY A 213 -19.22 -9.06 -21.02
CA GLY A 213 -19.92 -9.50 -19.81
C GLY A 213 -19.26 -10.71 -19.14
N GLU A 214 -19.95 -11.32 -18.17
CA GLU A 214 -19.46 -12.48 -17.41
C GLU A 214 -19.02 -13.65 -18.31
N SER A 215 -19.78 -13.95 -19.38
CA SER A 215 -19.42 -15.02 -20.32
C SER A 215 -18.06 -14.80 -20.98
N ALA A 216 -17.73 -13.56 -21.33
CA ALA A 216 -16.44 -13.22 -21.93
C ALA A 216 -15.31 -13.32 -20.91
N TRP A 217 -15.53 -12.82 -19.69
CA TRP A 217 -14.54 -12.86 -18.60
C TRP A 217 -14.27 -14.27 -18.06
N ARG A 218 -15.23 -15.19 -18.15
CA ARG A 218 -15.01 -16.61 -17.83
C ARG A 218 -14.38 -17.40 -18.97
N GLU A 219 -14.63 -17.03 -20.22
CA GLU A 219 -14.02 -17.68 -21.38
C GLU A 219 -12.56 -17.27 -21.58
N ALA A 220 -12.24 -15.98 -21.43
CA ALA A 220 -10.93 -15.42 -21.73
C ALA A 220 -9.74 -16.21 -21.13
N PRO A 221 -9.76 -16.62 -19.84
CA PRO A 221 -8.74 -17.49 -19.24
C PRO A 221 -8.29 -18.71 -20.06
N LEU A 222 -9.20 -19.34 -20.81
CA LEU A 222 -8.90 -20.51 -21.64
C LEU A 222 -7.89 -20.21 -22.75
N TYR A 223 -7.94 -19.00 -23.31
CA TYR A 223 -7.21 -18.64 -24.54
C TYR A 223 -6.02 -17.73 -24.26
N ARG A 224 -5.38 -17.95 -23.11
CA ARG A 224 -4.18 -17.21 -22.68
C ARG A 224 -2.94 -17.68 -23.45
N ALA A 225 -2.20 -16.73 -24.04
CA ALA A 225 -0.96 -17.03 -24.75
C ALA A 225 0.23 -17.18 -23.79
N GLY A 226 1.35 -17.77 -24.26
CA GLY A 226 2.55 -17.98 -23.46
C GLY A 226 3.44 -16.74 -23.34
N GLY A 227 3.18 -15.75 -24.19
CA GLY A 227 3.97 -14.53 -24.34
C GLY A 227 4.06 -14.16 -25.82
N PHE A 228 4.89 -13.16 -26.11
CA PHE A 228 5.22 -12.74 -27.46
C PHE A 228 6.72 -12.44 -27.56
N ALA A 229 7.22 -12.42 -28.78
CA ALA A 229 8.57 -12.01 -29.10
C ALA A 229 8.54 -10.85 -30.10
N THR A 230 9.50 -9.95 -29.96
CA THR A 230 9.78 -8.88 -30.90
C THR A 230 10.77 -9.36 -31.95
N ILE A 231 10.54 -9.01 -33.22
CA ILE A 231 11.41 -9.30 -34.35
C ILE A 231 11.58 -8.02 -35.16
N ARG A 232 12.77 -7.79 -35.74
CA ARG A 232 12.93 -6.70 -36.69
C ARG A 232 12.32 -7.09 -38.06
N PRO A 233 11.57 -6.21 -38.73
CA PRO A 233 10.99 -6.53 -40.04
C PRO A 233 12.01 -6.85 -41.13
N ASP A 234 13.24 -6.34 -41.01
CA ASP A 234 14.36 -6.64 -41.92
C ASP A 234 14.97 -8.05 -41.71
N ASN A 235 14.58 -8.77 -40.65
CA ASN A 235 15.04 -10.13 -40.38
C ASN A 235 14.21 -11.18 -41.15
N ILE A 236 14.37 -11.18 -42.47
CA ILE A 236 13.60 -12.00 -43.41
C ILE A 236 13.66 -13.50 -43.05
N ASP A 237 14.83 -14.02 -42.68
CA ASP A 237 15.02 -15.44 -42.40
C ASP A 237 14.34 -15.86 -41.09
N ALA A 238 14.37 -15.03 -40.05
CA ALA A 238 13.64 -15.30 -38.81
C ALA A 238 12.13 -15.31 -39.03
N ILE A 239 11.61 -14.35 -39.83
CA ILE A 239 10.19 -14.31 -40.18
C ILE A 239 9.79 -15.57 -40.97
N LYS A 240 10.59 -16.00 -41.94
CA LYS A 240 10.33 -17.25 -42.69
C LYS A 240 10.33 -18.48 -41.78
N ALA A 241 11.26 -18.55 -40.82
CA ALA A 241 11.33 -19.63 -39.86
C ALA A 241 10.06 -19.69 -38.99
N LEU A 242 9.61 -18.55 -38.46
CA LEU A 242 8.36 -18.45 -37.69
C LEU A 242 7.15 -18.90 -38.52
N ILE A 243 7.05 -18.47 -39.79
CA ILE A 243 5.97 -18.88 -40.69
C ILE A 243 6.01 -20.39 -40.99
N ASN A 244 7.20 -20.99 -41.12
CA ASN A 244 7.33 -22.45 -41.28
C ASN A 244 6.89 -23.21 -40.03
N ASP A 245 7.15 -22.65 -38.85
CA ASP A 245 6.71 -23.21 -37.56
C ASP A 245 5.22 -22.96 -37.29
N GLY A 246 4.56 -22.16 -38.13
CA GLY A 246 3.15 -21.83 -38.02
C GLY A 246 2.87 -20.74 -36.99
N TYR A 247 3.72 -19.73 -36.93
CA TYR A 247 3.49 -18.49 -36.19
C TYR A 247 3.34 -17.32 -37.16
N LEU A 248 2.28 -16.53 -36.97
CA LEU A 248 2.01 -15.34 -37.78
C LEU A 248 2.78 -14.15 -37.22
N VAL A 249 3.27 -13.26 -38.10
CA VAL A 249 4.10 -12.12 -37.71
C VAL A 249 3.38 -10.81 -38.03
N THR A 250 3.07 -10.00 -37.02
CA THR A 250 2.49 -8.67 -37.20
C THR A 250 3.55 -7.63 -37.50
N PHE A 251 3.21 -6.61 -38.28
CA PHE A 251 4.10 -5.47 -38.56
C PHE A 251 3.27 -4.20 -38.81
N TYR A 252 3.92 -3.05 -38.75
CA TYR A 252 3.30 -1.76 -39.02
C TYR A 252 3.74 -1.17 -40.35
N ILE A 253 2.82 -0.45 -41.00
CA ILE A 253 3.01 0.14 -42.32
C ILE A 253 2.24 1.45 -42.44
N ASP A 254 2.70 2.32 -43.32
CA ASP A 254 1.98 3.54 -43.70
C ASP A 254 0.94 3.22 -44.79
N ALA A 255 -0.33 3.15 -44.39
CA ALA A 255 -1.46 2.94 -45.29
C ALA A 255 -1.85 4.19 -46.11
N SER A 256 -1.27 5.36 -45.83
CA SER A 256 -1.49 6.58 -46.62
C SER A 256 -0.72 6.58 -47.93
N CYS A 257 0.20 5.63 -48.11
CA CYS A 257 0.96 5.47 -49.35
C CYS A 257 0.00 5.30 -50.56
N PRO A 258 0.24 6.00 -51.70
CA PRO A 258 -0.63 5.95 -52.87
C PRO A 258 -0.95 4.55 -53.40
N TRP A 259 -0.08 3.57 -53.16
CA TRP A 259 -0.27 2.18 -53.56
C TRP A 259 -1.54 1.55 -52.97
N TYR A 260 -1.97 1.95 -51.76
CA TYR A 260 -3.20 1.42 -51.16
C TYR A 260 -4.46 1.72 -52.01
N SER A 261 -4.42 2.79 -52.81
CA SER A 261 -5.48 3.15 -53.76
C SER A 261 -5.26 2.62 -55.18
N SER A 262 -4.15 1.92 -55.45
CA SER A 262 -3.85 1.33 -56.76
C SER A 262 -4.63 0.04 -57.01
N SER A 263 -4.54 -0.53 -58.22
CA SER A 263 -5.01 -1.89 -58.49
C SER A 263 -3.94 -2.97 -58.29
N ASP A 264 -2.69 -2.58 -57.98
CA ASP A 264 -1.60 -3.54 -57.82
C ASP A 264 -1.78 -4.35 -56.55
N THR A 265 -1.40 -5.62 -56.62
CA THR A 265 -1.49 -6.63 -55.55
C THR A 265 -0.14 -6.99 -54.96
N ILE A 266 0.95 -6.52 -55.57
CA ILE A 266 2.31 -6.61 -55.03
C ILE A 266 2.73 -5.18 -54.68
N LEU A 267 3.25 -4.98 -53.48
CA LEU A 267 3.86 -3.74 -53.03
C LEU A 267 5.38 -3.90 -53.09
N SER A 268 6.02 -3.24 -54.06
CA SER A 268 7.47 -3.28 -54.25
C SER A 268 8.21 -2.05 -53.71
N TYR A 269 9.54 -2.15 -53.68
CA TYR A 269 10.41 -1.15 -53.06
C TYR A 269 10.29 0.23 -53.74
N ALA A 270 10.02 0.22 -55.04
CA ALA A 270 9.83 1.40 -55.85
C ALA A 270 8.47 2.07 -55.59
N GLU A 271 7.45 1.29 -55.26
CA GLU A 271 6.09 1.77 -55.04
C GLU A 271 5.84 2.24 -53.61
N TYR A 272 6.53 1.66 -52.62
CA TYR A 272 6.40 2.10 -51.24
C TYR A 272 7.04 3.47 -51.06
N THR A 273 6.21 4.51 -50.99
CA THR A 273 6.62 5.90 -50.70
C THR A 273 6.32 6.31 -49.27
N GLY A 274 5.76 5.41 -48.46
CA GLY A 274 5.32 5.71 -47.09
C GLY A 274 6.48 5.93 -46.12
N GLY A 275 6.18 6.62 -45.01
CA GLY A 275 7.13 6.96 -43.96
C GLY A 275 6.58 6.61 -42.58
N THR A 276 5.69 7.43 -42.06
CA THR A 276 5.13 7.26 -40.71
C THR A 276 4.07 6.16 -40.68
N PRO A 277 4.28 5.07 -39.92
CA PRO A 277 3.32 3.97 -39.86
C PRO A 277 2.03 4.41 -39.17
N ASN A 278 0.89 3.98 -39.70
CA ASN A 278 -0.44 4.27 -39.15
C ASN A 278 -1.38 3.06 -39.20
N HIS A 279 -0.92 1.94 -39.76
CA HIS A 279 -1.71 0.74 -39.96
C HIS A 279 -0.92 -0.51 -39.57
N ALA A 280 -1.62 -1.54 -39.09
CA ALA A 280 -1.02 -2.81 -38.69
C ALA A 280 -1.56 -3.96 -39.55
N ASN A 281 -0.67 -4.83 -40.01
CA ASN A 281 -0.99 -6.00 -40.82
C ASN A 281 -0.28 -7.25 -40.30
N VAL A 282 -0.59 -8.40 -40.89
CA VAL A 282 0.01 -9.68 -40.48
C VAL A 282 0.53 -10.46 -41.68
N ILE A 283 1.77 -10.95 -41.57
CA ILE A 283 2.43 -11.85 -42.51
C ILE A 283 1.91 -13.26 -42.25
N VAL A 284 1.46 -13.91 -43.33
CA VAL A 284 0.80 -15.23 -43.29
C VAL A 284 1.42 -16.22 -44.27
N GLY A 285 2.54 -15.86 -44.88
CA GLY A 285 3.21 -16.70 -45.85
C GLY A 285 4.35 -15.97 -46.53
N TYR A 286 5.07 -16.69 -47.39
CA TYR A 286 6.11 -16.14 -48.24
C TYR A 286 6.29 -16.98 -49.51
N ASP A 287 6.87 -16.37 -50.54
CA ASP A 287 7.25 -17.05 -51.78
C ASP A 287 8.49 -16.37 -52.41
N ASP A 288 9.59 -17.11 -52.50
CA ASP A 288 10.88 -16.67 -53.03
C ASP A 288 10.86 -16.45 -54.55
N SER A 289 9.86 -17.01 -55.25
CA SER A 289 9.75 -16.94 -56.71
C SER A 289 9.03 -15.69 -57.21
N ILE A 290 8.34 -14.95 -56.34
CA ILE A 290 7.65 -13.71 -56.71
C ILE A 290 8.68 -12.64 -57.03
N THR A 291 8.49 -11.95 -58.16
CA THR A 291 9.35 -10.85 -58.59
C THR A 291 8.52 -9.67 -59.02
N ASP A 292 8.96 -8.46 -58.69
CA ASP A 292 8.43 -7.22 -59.24
C ASP A 292 9.57 -6.22 -59.48
N GLY A 293 9.76 -5.80 -60.74
CA GLY A 293 10.91 -5.00 -61.16
C GLY A 293 12.24 -5.65 -60.79
N THR A 294 12.99 -5.02 -59.87
CA THR A 294 14.28 -5.52 -59.35
C THR A 294 14.16 -6.33 -58.07
N ASP A 295 12.96 -6.44 -57.52
CA ASP A 295 12.73 -7.10 -56.24
C ASP A 295 12.48 -8.60 -56.46
N GLN A 296 13.05 -9.41 -55.56
CA GLN A 296 12.94 -10.86 -55.57
C GLN A 296 12.47 -11.37 -54.21
N GLY A 297 11.46 -12.22 -54.24
CA GLY A 297 10.81 -12.80 -53.08
C GLY A 297 9.86 -11.82 -52.38
N ALA A 298 8.76 -12.36 -51.86
CA ALA A 298 7.73 -11.57 -51.17
C ALA A 298 7.09 -12.33 -50.01
N PHE A 299 6.59 -11.56 -49.04
CA PHE A 299 5.71 -12.02 -47.98
C PHE A 299 4.25 -11.88 -48.40
N ARG A 300 3.45 -12.88 -48.05
CA ARG A 300 1.99 -12.85 -48.16
C ARG A 300 1.43 -12.15 -46.93
N VAL A 301 0.57 -11.16 -47.13
CA VAL A 301 0.03 -10.33 -46.04
C VAL A 301 -1.49 -10.36 -46.05
N ALA A 302 -2.09 -10.55 -44.87
CA ALA A 302 -3.52 -10.36 -44.66
C ALA A 302 -3.79 -8.95 -44.12
N ASN A 303 -4.78 -8.26 -44.71
CA ASN A 303 -5.29 -6.97 -44.26
C ASN A 303 -6.68 -7.16 -43.59
N SER A 304 -7.15 -6.15 -42.87
CA SER A 304 -8.44 -6.13 -42.15
C SER A 304 -9.47 -5.21 -42.79
N TRP A 305 -9.42 -5.01 -44.11
CA TRP A 305 -10.32 -4.14 -44.88
C TRP A 305 -11.32 -4.92 -45.74
N GLY A 306 -11.68 -6.12 -45.27
CA GLY A 306 -12.63 -7.00 -45.95
C GLY A 306 -12.08 -7.66 -47.22
N THR A 307 -12.87 -8.59 -47.76
CA THR A 307 -12.50 -9.38 -48.94
C THR A 307 -12.51 -8.58 -50.24
N GLY A 308 -13.07 -7.36 -50.25
CA GLY A 308 -13.03 -6.47 -51.39
C GLY A 308 -11.65 -5.82 -51.63
N PHE A 309 -10.75 -5.89 -50.65
CA PHE A 309 -9.41 -5.32 -50.76
C PHE A 309 -8.48 -6.22 -51.57
N LYS A 310 -7.99 -5.73 -52.71
CA LYS A 310 -6.94 -6.39 -53.52
C LYS A 310 -7.27 -7.87 -53.82
N ASP A 311 -6.38 -8.78 -53.47
CA ASP A 311 -6.52 -10.22 -53.69
C ASP A 311 -7.31 -10.86 -52.53
N ALA A 312 -8.63 -10.66 -52.54
CA ALA A 312 -9.58 -11.22 -51.58
C ALA A 312 -9.28 -10.88 -50.10
N GLY A 313 -8.73 -9.69 -49.83
CA GLY A 313 -8.31 -9.21 -48.51
C GLY A 313 -6.81 -9.27 -48.25
N PHE A 314 -6.04 -9.80 -49.21
CA PHE A 314 -4.63 -10.01 -49.07
C PHE A 314 -3.82 -9.31 -50.16
N TYR A 315 -2.52 -9.22 -49.96
CA TYR A 315 -1.56 -8.72 -50.94
C TYR A 315 -0.17 -9.34 -50.70
N TRP A 316 0.79 -8.99 -51.55
CA TRP A 316 2.19 -9.38 -51.42
C TRP A 316 3.07 -8.18 -51.16
N ILE A 317 4.08 -8.32 -50.31
CA ILE A 317 5.07 -7.28 -50.06
C ILE A 317 6.47 -7.83 -50.28
N THR A 318 7.29 -7.18 -51.11
CA THR A 318 8.62 -7.71 -51.43
C THR A 318 9.55 -7.65 -50.22
N TYR A 319 10.51 -8.58 -50.10
CA TYR A 319 11.47 -8.58 -48.97
C TYR A 319 12.23 -7.28 -48.86
N ARG A 320 12.58 -6.70 -50.01
CA ARG A 320 13.27 -5.40 -50.07
C ARG A 320 12.39 -4.26 -49.56
N THR A 321 11.08 -4.31 -49.81
CA THR A 321 10.13 -3.36 -49.24
C THR A 321 10.05 -3.52 -47.72
N MET A 322 10.04 -4.75 -47.21
CA MET A 322 10.04 -4.97 -45.78
C MET A 322 11.29 -4.39 -45.08
N ASN A 323 12.47 -4.53 -45.71
CA ASN A 323 13.70 -3.87 -45.23
C ASN A 323 13.55 -2.33 -45.21
N LYS A 324 12.88 -1.76 -46.22
CA LYS A 324 12.59 -0.32 -46.27
C LYS A 324 11.63 0.09 -45.14
N ILE A 325 10.58 -0.69 -44.88
CA ILE A 325 9.65 -0.47 -43.78
C ILE A 325 10.39 -0.52 -42.44
N SER A 326 11.32 -1.46 -42.26
CA SER A 326 12.10 -1.60 -41.02
C SER A 326 12.91 -0.36 -40.65
N SER A 327 13.14 0.56 -41.58
CA SER A 327 13.81 1.85 -41.32
C SER A 327 12.88 2.88 -40.68
N TYR A 328 11.57 2.71 -40.80
CA TYR A 328 10.54 3.61 -40.25
C TYR A 328 9.71 2.96 -39.13
N SER A 329 9.48 1.65 -39.24
CA SER A 329 8.78 0.82 -38.26
C SER A 329 9.67 -0.37 -37.91
N PRO A 330 10.61 -0.22 -36.95
CA PRO A 330 11.60 -1.27 -36.64
C PRO A 330 11.05 -2.43 -35.79
N ILE A 331 9.74 -2.49 -35.56
CA ILE A 331 9.07 -3.51 -34.73
C ILE A 331 8.14 -4.39 -35.57
N ALA A 332 8.27 -5.70 -35.38
CA ALA A 332 7.30 -6.73 -35.68
C ALA A 332 7.15 -7.68 -34.48
N ASN A 333 6.04 -8.41 -34.40
CA ASN A 333 5.72 -9.24 -33.24
C ASN A 333 5.15 -10.59 -33.66
N SER A 334 5.45 -11.62 -32.87
CA SER A 334 4.87 -12.95 -33.00
C SER A 334 4.55 -13.51 -31.62
N TYR A 335 3.47 -14.28 -31.50
CA TYR A 335 3.24 -15.05 -30.28
C TYR A 335 4.32 -16.12 -30.08
N LEU A 336 4.53 -16.45 -28.82
CA LEU A 336 5.24 -17.64 -28.39
C LEU A 336 4.22 -18.67 -27.87
N PRO A 337 4.45 -19.98 -28.11
CA PRO A 337 3.55 -21.02 -27.63
C PRO A 337 3.52 -21.04 -26.10
N LYS A 338 2.32 -21.18 -25.51
CA LYS A 338 2.17 -21.54 -24.10
C LYS A 338 2.36 -23.04 -23.94
N ASP A 339 3.10 -23.46 -22.91
CA ASP A 339 3.30 -24.88 -22.57
C ASP A 339 3.77 -25.76 -23.76
N GLY A 340 4.52 -25.17 -24.70
CA GLY A 340 5.04 -25.88 -25.87
C GLY A 340 4.01 -26.12 -26.99
N GLY A 341 2.82 -25.52 -26.94
CA GLY A 341 1.82 -25.59 -28.03
C GLY A 341 0.61 -26.49 -27.75
N ILE A 342 0.50 -27.03 -26.53
CA ILE A 342 -0.67 -27.79 -26.06
C ILE A 342 -1.80 -26.85 -25.59
N SER A 343 -3.03 -27.36 -25.64
CA SER A 343 -4.22 -26.69 -25.08
C SER A 343 -4.01 -26.32 -23.61
N TYR A 344 -4.05 -25.03 -23.30
CA TYR A 344 -3.96 -24.52 -21.94
C TYR A 344 -5.30 -24.64 -21.21
N GLU A 345 -5.27 -25.05 -19.94
CA GLU A 345 -6.45 -25.07 -19.06
C GLU A 345 -6.16 -24.35 -17.74
N PRO A 346 -6.97 -23.34 -17.35
CA PRO A 346 -6.81 -22.67 -16.07
C PRO A 346 -7.29 -23.58 -14.93
N LEU A 347 -6.51 -23.63 -13.85
CA LEU A 347 -6.83 -24.43 -12.66
C LEU A 347 -7.25 -23.57 -11.48
N VAL A 348 -6.95 -22.27 -11.48
CA VAL A 348 -7.33 -21.36 -10.40
C VAL A 348 -7.78 -20.03 -10.99
N LEU A 349 -9.02 -19.64 -10.67
CA LEU A 349 -9.57 -18.34 -11.04
C LEU A 349 -9.82 -17.49 -9.80
N ALA A 350 -9.56 -16.19 -9.92
CA ALA A 350 -10.02 -15.18 -8.98
C ALA A 350 -11.18 -14.41 -9.60
N THR A 351 -12.33 -14.37 -8.93
CA THR A 351 -13.53 -13.69 -9.44
C THR A 351 -14.06 -12.70 -8.41
N TRP A 352 -14.57 -11.56 -8.88
CA TRP A 352 -15.20 -10.56 -8.01
C TRP A 352 -16.31 -9.81 -8.73
N GLN A 353 -17.22 -9.25 -7.94
CA GLN A 353 -18.31 -8.42 -8.46
C GLN A 353 -18.17 -6.98 -8.01
N LEU A 354 -18.56 -6.07 -8.90
CA LEU A 354 -18.60 -4.62 -8.71
C LEU A 354 -20.05 -4.15 -8.80
N ASP A 355 -20.56 -3.48 -7.77
CA ASP A 355 -21.90 -2.90 -7.76
C ASP A 355 -21.98 -1.59 -6.95
N PRO A 356 -22.02 -0.42 -7.62
CA PRO A 356 -21.98 -0.27 -9.08
C PRO A 356 -20.59 -0.63 -9.65
N ALA A 357 -20.52 -0.98 -10.94
CA ALA A 357 -19.26 -1.28 -11.63
C ALA A 357 -18.21 -0.15 -11.53
N GLY A 358 -18.66 1.10 -11.36
CA GLY A 358 -17.82 2.30 -11.24
C GLY A 358 -16.78 2.39 -12.35
N SER A 359 -15.56 2.83 -12.03
CA SER A 359 -14.44 2.90 -12.97
C SER A 359 -13.19 2.35 -12.31
N LEU A 360 -12.37 1.64 -13.09
CA LEU A 360 -11.05 1.16 -12.68
C LEU A 360 -9.92 1.96 -13.34
N ASP A 361 -10.22 3.09 -13.99
CA ASP A 361 -9.22 3.95 -14.63
C ASP A 361 -8.09 4.35 -13.66
N GLY A 362 -6.86 3.89 -13.94
CA GLY A 362 -5.68 4.07 -13.09
C GLY A 362 -5.68 3.27 -11.78
N ALA A 363 -6.62 2.35 -11.58
CA ALA A 363 -6.68 1.49 -10.40
C ALA A 363 -5.73 0.30 -10.56
N VAL A 364 -4.91 0.05 -9.55
CA VAL A 364 -4.11 -1.19 -9.45
C VAL A 364 -5.00 -2.32 -8.92
N VAL A 365 -5.14 -3.40 -9.69
CA VAL A 365 -5.79 -4.64 -9.23
C VAL A 365 -4.72 -5.68 -8.96
N ARG A 366 -4.71 -6.22 -7.75
CA ARG A 366 -3.74 -7.23 -7.32
C ARG A 366 -4.43 -8.36 -6.60
N VAL A 367 -4.13 -9.59 -6.99
CA VAL A 367 -4.62 -10.81 -6.32
C VAL A 367 -3.44 -11.62 -5.83
N GLY A 368 -3.49 -12.16 -4.62
CA GLY A 368 -2.39 -12.96 -4.11
C GLY A 368 -2.76 -13.95 -3.01
N VAL A 369 -1.73 -14.69 -2.60
CA VAL A 369 -1.75 -15.72 -1.55
C VAL A 369 -0.93 -15.20 -0.36
N GLY A 370 -1.43 -15.38 0.85
CA GLY A 370 -0.85 -14.88 2.10
C GLY A 370 -1.35 -13.48 2.50
N ALA A 371 -0.70 -12.89 3.50
CA ALA A 371 -1.08 -11.58 4.03
C ALA A 371 -0.78 -10.45 3.04
N PRO A 372 -1.68 -9.46 2.84
CA PRO A 372 -1.48 -8.40 1.85
C PRO A 372 -0.20 -7.56 2.04
N GLU A 373 0.17 -7.30 3.30
CA GLU A 373 1.35 -6.56 3.72
C GLU A 373 2.66 -7.35 3.57
N SER A 374 2.58 -8.69 3.49
CA SER A 374 3.72 -9.57 3.26
C SER A 374 3.28 -10.80 2.45
N PRO A 375 2.98 -10.59 1.16
CA PRO A 375 2.34 -11.61 0.33
C PRO A 375 3.36 -12.67 -0.08
N ILE A 376 2.95 -13.94 -0.03
CA ILE A 376 3.78 -15.08 -0.41
C ILE A 376 3.99 -15.06 -1.93
N ALA A 377 2.91 -14.84 -2.67
CA ALA A 377 2.91 -14.68 -4.11
C ALA A 377 1.71 -13.83 -4.53
N SER A 378 1.84 -13.08 -5.62
CA SER A 378 0.74 -12.27 -6.14
C SER A 378 0.85 -12.07 -7.64
N LYS A 379 -0.30 -11.92 -8.29
CA LYS A 379 -0.44 -11.45 -9.65
C LYS A 379 -0.99 -10.02 -9.62
N THR A 380 -0.30 -9.12 -10.29
CA THR A 380 -0.80 -7.78 -10.65
C THR A 380 -0.85 -7.76 -12.17
N PRO A 381 -2.01 -8.02 -12.79
CA PRO A 381 -2.14 -7.86 -14.23
C PRO A 381 -1.81 -6.40 -14.61
N SER A 382 -1.16 -6.17 -15.77
CA SER A 382 -0.63 -4.85 -16.16
C SER A 382 -1.70 -3.77 -16.21
N GLU A 383 -1.30 -2.49 -16.14
CA GLU A 383 -2.20 -1.33 -15.97
C GLU A 383 -3.08 -0.99 -17.19
N TYR A 384 -3.63 -1.98 -17.91
CA TYR A 384 -4.74 -1.76 -18.88
C TYR A 384 -6.08 -1.45 -18.21
N TRP A 385 -6.06 -1.19 -16.90
CA TRP A 385 -7.13 -0.50 -16.22
C TRP A 385 -7.24 0.96 -16.68
N THR A 386 -6.23 1.50 -17.39
CA THR A 386 -6.16 2.84 -18.05
C THR A 386 -7.04 2.98 -19.30
N ALA A 387 -8.15 2.27 -19.34
CA ALA A 387 -9.15 2.28 -20.43
C ALA A 387 -9.86 3.63 -20.61
N GLY A 388 -9.41 4.66 -19.90
CA GLY A 388 -10.01 5.97 -19.82
C GLY A 388 -11.32 5.98 -19.05
N LYS A 389 -11.68 7.16 -18.54
CA LYS A 389 -12.89 7.44 -17.74
C LYS A 389 -14.22 6.96 -18.36
N ASN A 390 -14.25 6.64 -19.65
CA ASN A 390 -15.48 6.32 -20.39
C ASN A 390 -15.70 4.82 -20.63
N SER A 391 -14.76 3.95 -20.23
CA SER A 391 -14.90 2.51 -20.44
C SER A 391 -16.07 1.91 -19.69
N LYS A 392 -16.75 0.96 -20.35
CA LYS A 392 -17.92 0.26 -19.80
C LYS A 392 -17.48 -1.08 -19.23
N ILE A 393 -16.97 -1.01 -18.00
CA ILE A 393 -16.54 -2.17 -17.21
C ILE A 393 -17.78 -2.97 -16.77
N PRO A 394 -17.78 -4.31 -16.87
CA PRO A 394 -18.90 -5.13 -16.39
C PRO A 394 -18.92 -5.21 -14.86
N ASN A 395 -20.08 -5.63 -14.32
CA ASN A 395 -20.20 -5.92 -12.89
C ASN A 395 -19.40 -7.17 -12.47
N PHE A 396 -19.03 -8.07 -13.39
CA PHE A 396 -18.33 -9.30 -13.07
C PHE A 396 -16.93 -9.29 -13.68
N MET A 397 -15.94 -9.62 -12.86
CA MET A 397 -14.54 -9.70 -13.22
C MET A 397 -13.98 -11.07 -12.89
N CYS A 398 -13.07 -11.57 -13.73
CA CYS A 398 -12.44 -12.87 -13.55
C CYS A 398 -11.03 -12.84 -14.11
N ILE A 399 -10.04 -13.32 -13.35
CA ILE A 399 -8.69 -13.49 -13.86
C ILE A 399 -8.17 -14.88 -13.49
N ASP A 400 -7.37 -15.42 -14.39
CA ASP A 400 -6.63 -16.64 -14.17
C ASP A 400 -5.38 -16.38 -13.33
N ILE A 401 -5.26 -17.10 -12.23
CA ILE A 401 -4.12 -17.03 -11.29
C ILE A 401 -3.50 -18.42 -11.08
N THR A 402 -3.61 -19.30 -12.08
CA THR A 402 -3.10 -20.68 -12.02
C THR A 402 -1.61 -20.75 -11.64
N GLU A 403 -0.81 -19.76 -12.02
CA GLU A 403 0.59 -19.62 -11.58
C GLU A 403 0.77 -19.54 -10.06
N LEU A 404 -0.27 -19.15 -9.31
CA LEU A 404 -0.24 -19.09 -7.85
C LEU A 404 -0.56 -20.45 -7.20
N LYS A 405 -1.06 -21.43 -7.97
CA LYS A 405 -1.49 -22.75 -7.48
C LYS A 405 -0.43 -23.49 -6.63
N PRO A 406 0.88 -23.49 -6.95
CA PRO A 406 1.87 -24.13 -6.09
C PRO A 406 1.90 -23.58 -4.65
N TYR A 407 1.62 -22.28 -4.49
CA TYR A 407 1.55 -21.64 -3.18
C TYR A 407 0.25 -21.98 -2.45
N ILE A 408 -0.84 -22.16 -3.18
CA ILE A 408 -2.13 -22.61 -2.65
C ILE A 408 -2.04 -24.05 -2.16
N ASP A 409 -1.51 -24.95 -3.00
CA ASP A 409 -1.34 -26.37 -2.71
C ASP A 409 -0.40 -26.63 -1.52
N SER A 410 0.47 -25.67 -1.17
CA SER A 410 1.34 -25.74 0.00
C SER A 410 0.63 -25.56 1.36
N GLY A 411 -0.71 -25.42 1.35
CA GLY A 411 -1.55 -25.31 2.55
C GLY A 411 -1.87 -23.88 2.96
N ASN A 412 -1.65 -22.90 2.07
CA ASN A 412 -2.01 -21.50 2.31
C ASN A 412 -3.44 -21.24 1.81
N GLY A 413 -4.41 -21.23 2.72
CA GLY A 413 -5.81 -20.86 2.48
C GLY A 413 -6.10 -19.38 2.76
N GLU A 414 -5.07 -18.54 2.69
CA GLU A 414 -5.19 -17.09 2.84
C GLU A 414 -4.98 -16.43 1.49
N PHE A 415 -5.96 -15.64 1.06
CA PHE A 415 -5.93 -14.93 -0.22
C PHE A 415 -6.28 -13.47 -0.01
N PHE A 416 -5.88 -12.62 -0.95
CA PHE A 416 -6.34 -11.24 -0.96
C PHE A 416 -6.62 -10.73 -2.36
N LEU A 417 -7.49 -9.72 -2.42
CA LEU A 417 -7.76 -8.88 -3.57
C LEU A 417 -7.58 -7.43 -3.14
N THR A 418 -6.63 -6.73 -3.75
CA THR A 418 -6.52 -5.27 -3.66
C THR A 418 -7.11 -4.66 -4.92
N VAL A 419 -8.05 -3.73 -4.75
CA VAL A 419 -8.57 -2.88 -5.81
C VAL A 419 -8.25 -1.44 -5.45
N GLY A 420 -7.32 -0.83 -6.18
CA GLY A 420 -6.90 0.56 -6.02
C GLY A 420 -8.01 1.56 -6.37
N ARG A 421 -7.72 2.85 -6.17
CA ARG A 421 -8.68 3.94 -6.43
C ARG A 421 -8.81 4.15 -7.94
N GLY A 422 -10.00 3.94 -8.48
CA GLY A 422 -10.33 4.33 -9.85
C GLY A 422 -10.96 5.72 -9.95
N SER A 423 -11.24 6.18 -11.18
CA SER A 423 -11.84 7.50 -11.43
C SER A 423 -13.31 7.65 -11.01
N ALA A 424 -13.99 6.55 -10.68
CA ALA A 424 -15.34 6.52 -10.11
C ALA A 424 -15.44 5.39 -9.10
N ALA A 425 -16.11 5.64 -7.97
CA ALA A 425 -16.19 4.68 -6.88
C ALA A 425 -16.89 3.38 -7.31
N SER A 426 -16.23 2.25 -7.10
CA SER A 426 -16.80 0.91 -7.23
C SER A 426 -16.86 0.25 -5.87
N ARG A 427 -17.90 -0.55 -5.65
CA ARG A 427 -18.03 -1.36 -4.43
C ARG A 427 -17.91 -2.83 -4.80
N ILE A 428 -16.95 -3.49 -4.21
CA ILE A 428 -16.72 -4.92 -4.39
C ILE A 428 -17.77 -5.64 -3.55
N THR A 429 -18.64 -6.43 -4.16
CA THR A 429 -19.74 -7.15 -3.49
C THR A 429 -19.49 -8.64 -3.34
N SER A 430 -18.54 -9.18 -4.09
CA SER A 430 -18.04 -10.54 -3.92
C SER A 430 -16.55 -10.58 -4.24
N PHE A 431 -15.80 -11.47 -3.59
CA PHE A 431 -14.46 -11.88 -4.00
C PHE A 431 -14.33 -13.37 -3.71
N THR A 432 -13.97 -14.15 -4.73
CA THR A 432 -13.83 -15.61 -4.63
C THR A 432 -12.59 -16.12 -5.33
N ILE A 433 -12.08 -17.25 -4.83
CA ILE A 433 -11.01 -18.04 -5.46
C ILE A 433 -11.62 -19.40 -5.79
N GLU A 434 -11.67 -19.73 -7.08
CA GLU A 434 -12.27 -20.95 -7.62
C GLU A 434 -11.15 -21.89 -8.07
N ILE A 435 -11.09 -23.12 -7.52
CA ILE A 435 -10.07 -24.13 -7.85
C ILE A 435 -10.71 -25.27 -8.65
N TYR A 436 -10.11 -25.58 -9.79
CA TYR A 436 -10.57 -26.58 -10.73
C TYR A 436 -9.59 -27.76 -10.77
N SER A 437 -10.13 -28.97 -10.79
CA SER A 437 -9.37 -30.17 -11.18
C SER A 437 -9.33 -30.37 -12.68
N ASP A 438 -10.36 -29.86 -13.36
CA ASP A 438 -10.61 -29.86 -14.80
C ASP A 438 -11.56 -28.66 -15.03
N TYR A 439 -11.18 -27.73 -15.92
CA TYR A 439 -11.96 -26.51 -16.12
C TYR A 439 -13.31 -26.75 -16.81
N SER A 440 -13.49 -27.90 -17.46
CA SER A 440 -14.78 -28.31 -18.03
C SER A 440 -15.82 -28.72 -16.98
N LEU A 441 -15.40 -28.90 -15.73
CA LEU A 441 -16.24 -29.23 -14.59
C LEU A 441 -16.47 -27.99 -13.69
N PRO A 442 -17.51 -27.99 -12.84
CA PRO A 442 -17.64 -26.99 -11.79
C PRO A 442 -16.41 -26.97 -10.87
N PRO A 443 -16.06 -25.82 -10.27
CA PRO A 443 -14.91 -25.73 -9.39
C PRO A 443 -15.00 -26.75 -8.26
N SER A 444 -13.92 -27.50 -8.08
CA SER A 444 -13.77 -28.50 -7.02
C SER A 444 -13.76 -27.88 -5.62
N LEU A 445 -13.30 -26.63 -5.52
CA LEU A 445 -13.28 -25.86 -4.29
C LEU A 445 -13.49 -24.38 -4.60
N VAL A 446 -14.25 -23.69 -3.75
CA VAL A 446 -14.48 -22.25 -3.86
C VAL A 446 -14.27 -21.61 -2.49
N TYR A 447 -13.44 -20.59 -2.46
CA TYR A 447 -13.25 -19.72 -1.30
C TYR A 447 -13.90 -18.38 -1.55
N SER A 448 -14.52 -17.75 -0.55
CA SER A 448 -15.09 -16.41 -0.71
C SER A 448 -14.85 -15.54 0.52
N SER A 449 -14.64 -14.24 0.29
CA SER A 449 -14.40 -13.29 1.36
C SER A 449 -15.69 -12.94 2.14
N ARG A 450 -15.53 -12.65 3.43
CA ARG A 450 -16.56 -12.03 4.29
C ARG A 450 -16.36 -10.53 4.50
N GLU A 451 -15.29 -9.95 3.95
CA GLU A 451 -14.96 -8.52 4.08
C GLU A 451 -15.69 -7.66 3.02
N VAL A 452 -16.57 -8.27 2.25
CA VAL A 452 -17.46 -7.62 1.27
C VAL A 452 -18.88 -7.45 1.85
N PRO A 453 -19.62 -6.39 1.48
CA PRO A 453 -19.25 -5.39 0.49
C PRO A 453 -18.25 -4.35 1.01
N ALA A 454 -17.31 -3.92 0.17
CA ALA A 454 -16.33 -2.88 0.51
C ALA A 454 -16.06 -1.92 -0.66
N TRP A 455 -15.77 -0.66 -0.35
CA TRP A 455 -15.55 0.40 -1.35
C TRP A 455 -14.08 0.50 -1.73
N SER A 456 -13.77 0.54 -3.03
CA SER A 456 -12.42 0.86 -3.50
C SER A 456 -12.02 2.31 -3.14
N PRO A 457 -10.74 2.58 -2.77
CA PRO A 457 -9.64 1.62 -2.67
C PRO A 457 -9.78 0.68 -1.47
N VAL A 458 -9.57 -0.62 -1.67
CA VAL A 458 -9.69 -1.63 -0.61
C VAL A 458 -8.76 -2.81 -0.85
N THR A 459 -8.34 -3.45 0.25
CA THR A 459 -7.79 -4.79 0.27
C THR A 459 -8.75 -5.71 1.02
N ILE A 460 -9.17 -6.79 0.37
CA ILE A 460 -10.16 -7.77 0.85
C ILE A 460 -9.44 -9.10 1.00
N ALA A 461 -9.48 -9.68 2.19
CA ALA A 461 -8.89 -10.99 2.47
C ALA A 461 -9.92 -12.12 2.49
N ILE A 462 -9.45 -13.33 2.18
CA ILE A 462 -10.12 -14.61 2.44
C ILE A 462 -9.27 -15.31 3.48
N THR A 463 -9.84 -15.60 4.66
CA THR A 463 -9.18 -16.36 5.73
C THR A 463 -9.98 -17.62 6.02
N GLU A 464 -9.40 -18.80 5.72
CA GLU A 464 -10.08 -20.09 5.88
C GLU A 464 -10.07 -20.65 7.30
N ARG A 465 -9.29 -20.07 8.22
CA ARG A 465 -9.19 -20.62 9.57
C ARG A 465 -10.39 -20.20 10.44
N PRO A 466 -10.82 -21.06 11.38
CA PRO A 466 -11.83 -20.68 12.37
C PRO A 466 -11.49 -19.35 13.07
N SER A 467 -12.48 -18.47 13.22
CA SER A 467 -12.33 -17.27 14.05
C SER A 467 -12.59 -17.65 15.51
N VAL A 468 -11.59 -17.47 16.39
CA VAL A 468 -11.67 -17.85 17.80
C VAL A 468 -12.14 -16.68 18.66
N ILE A 469 -13.30 -16.83 19.29
CA ILE A 469 -13.88 -15.82 20.17
C ILE A 469 -14.38 -16.53 21.42
N PHE A 470 -13.95 -16.04 22.58
CA PHE A 470 -14.43 -16.56 23.86
C PHE A 470 -14.48 -15.50 24.95
N SER A 471 -15.27 -15.78 25.98
CA SER A 471 -15.41 -15.00 27.21
C SER A 471 -15.50 -15.92 28.44
N TRP A 472 -15.42 -15.33 29.63
CA TRP A 472 -15.65 -16.04 30.89
C TRP A 472 -16.43 -15.18 31.89
N SER A 473 -17.03 -15.84 32.89
CA SER A 473 -17.71 -15.20 34.02
C SER A 473 -17.55 -16.05 35.28
N PRO A 474 -17.34 -15.46 36.47
CA PRO A 474 -17.18 -14.02 36.73
C PRO A 474 -15.84 -13.48 36.20
N PHE A 475 -15.74 -12.17 35.97
CA PHE A 475 -14.54 -11.54 35.39
C PHE A 475 -13.29 -11.64 36.31
N SER A 476 -13.50 -11.62 37.64
CA SER A 476 -12.45 -11.69 38.67
C SER A 476 -12.79 -12.77 39.69
N PRO A 477 -12.63 -14.07 39.35
CA PRO A 477 -13.02 -15.19 40.22
C PRO A 477 -12.08 -15.35 41.42
N LEU A 478 -12.61 -15.95 42.50
CA LEU A 478 -11.83 -16.48 43.61
C LEU A 478 -11.31 -17.90 43.30
N THR A 479 -10.28 -18.33 44.01
CA THR A 479 -9.90 -19.75 44.10
C THR A 479 -11.11 -20.61 44.48
N PHE A 480 -11.16 -21.82 43.91
CA PHE A 480 -12.28 -22.76 44.03
C PHE A 480 -13.66 -22.21 43.61
N GLU A 481 -13.74 -21.03 43.01
CA GLU A 481 -14.99 -20.52 42.42
C GLU A 481 -15.17 -21.12 41.02
N PRO A 482 -16.39 -21.55 40.64
CA PRO A 482 -16.65 -22.01 39.29
C PRO A 482 -16.61 -20.85 38.28
N VAL A 483 -15.69 -20.93 37.32
CA VAL A 483 -15.56 -20.01 36.18
C VAL A 483 -16.21 -20.64 34.95
N TYR A 484 -17.18 -19.95 34.38
CA TYR A 484 -17.92 -20.40 33.20
C TYR A 484 -17.29 -19.82 31.94
N PHE A 485 -16.73 -20.67 31.09
CA PHE A 485 -16.15 -20.27 29.81
C PHE A 485 -17.18 -20.45 28.69
N THR A 486 -17.30 -19.45 27.81
CA THR A 486 -18.23 -19.47 26.69
C THR A 486 -17.49 -19.30 25.36
N ASP A 487 -17.68 -20.25 24.46
CA ASP A 487 -17.22 -20.19 23.08
C ASP A 487 -18.24 -19.51 22.17
N SER A 488 -17.76 -18.55 21.39
CA SER A 488 -18.49 -17.85 20.32
C SER A 488 -17.74 -17.95 18.98
N SER A 489 -16.88 -18.95 18.81
CA SER A 489 -16.07 -19.15 17.61
C SER A 489 -16.92 -19.57 16.40
N SER A 490 -16.41 -19.30 15.19
CA SER A 490 -17.10 -19.64 13.94
C SER A 490 -16.12 -20.10 12.85
N SER A 491 -16.59 -20.89 11.88
CA SER A 491 -15.82 -21.31 10.69
C SER A 491 -16.56 -20.90 9.41
N TYR A 492 -15.80 -20.80 8.31
CA TYR A 492 -16.24 -20.28 7.01
C TYR A 492 -17.04 -21.32 6.20
N ASN A 493 -16.40 -22.44 5.89
CA ASN A 493 -16.93 -23.56 5.11
C ASN A 493 -16.96 -24.87 5.92
N GLY A 494 -16.86 -24.76 7.24
CA GLY A 494 -16.95 -25.87 8.17
C GLY A 494 -17.79 -25.53 9.39
N THR A 495 -18.10 -26.56 10.17
CA THR A 495 -18.63 -26.38 11.54
C THR A 495 -17.51 -26.61 12.52
N ILE A 496 -17.43 -25.85 13.61
CA ILE A 496 -16.50 -26.17 14.69
C ILE A 496 -16.84 -27.57 15.24
N VAL A 497 -15.91 -28.51 15.11
CA VAL A 497 -16.07 -29.92 15.53
C VAL A 497 -15.27 -30.27 16.77
N SER A 498 -14.26 -29.46 17.12
CA SER A 498 -13.52 -29.65 18.36
C SER A 498 -13.13 -28.34 19.03
N TRP A 499 -13.02 -28.40 20.36
CA TRP A 499 -12.54 -27.36 21.24
C TRP A 499 -11.42 -27.95 22.07
N TYR A 500 -10.40 -27.16 22.34
CA TYR A 500 -9.35 -27.47 23.30
C TYR A 500 -9.05 -26.20 24.09
N TRP A 501 -9.49 -26.20 25.33
CA TRP A 501 -9.20 -25.16 26.30
C TRP A 501 -7.95 -25.54 27.09
N SER A 502 -7.01 -24.61 27.21
CA SER A 502 -5.94 -24.66 28.20
C SER A 502 -6.17 -23.53 29.19
N PHE A 503 -6.29 -23.84 30.48
CA PHE A 503 -6.64 -22.83 31.49
C PHE A 503 -5.42 -22.10 32.08
N GLY A 504 -4.21 -22.52 31.71
CA GLY A 504 -2.95 -21.90 32.14
C GLY A 504 -2.38 -22.46 33.46
N ASP A 505 -3.09 -23.36 34.15
CA ASP A 505 -2.68 -24.04 35.39
C ASP A 505 -2.24 -25.50 35.16
N GLY A 506 -2.05 -25.89 33.90
CA GLY A 506 -1.73 -27.26 33.49
C GLY A 506 -2.95 -28.16 33.22
N THR A 507 -4.17 -27.68 33.52
CA THR A 507 -5.42 -28.39 33.20
C THR A 507 -6.00 -27.95 31.84
N HIS A 508 -6.86 -28.78 31.28
CA HIS A 508 -7.45 -28.58 29.95
C HIS A 508 -8.88 -29.16 29.85
N SER A 509 -9.63 -28.74 28.83
CA SER A 509 -10.96 -29.30 28.54
C SER A 509 -11.23 -29.37 27.04
N ALA A 510 -11.97 -30.40 26.62
CA ALA A 510 -12.46 -30.54 25.24
C ALA A 510 -13.93 -30.09 25.05
N SER A 511 -14.57 -29.60 26.11
CA SER A 511 -15.98 -29.15 26.05
C SER A 511 -16.08 -27.80 25.37
N LYS A 512 -17.18 -27.53 24.65
CA LYS A 512 -17.44 -26.23 24.02
C LYS A 512 -17.45 -25.08 25.04
N ASN A 513 -18.24 -25.24 26.10
CA ASN A 513 -18.41 -24.26 27.18
C ASN A 513 -18.06 -24.91 28.53
N PRO A 514 -16.76 -25.05 28.88
CA PRO A 514 -16.36 -25.72 30.11
C PRO A 514 -16.61 -24.85 31.34
N VAL A 515 -16.73 -25.51 32.50
CA VAL A 515 -16.63 -24.87 33.81
C VAL A 515 -15.30 -25.32 34.42
N HIS A 516 -14.51 -24.36 34.90
CA HIS A 516 -13.21 -24.63 35.52
C HIS A 516 -13.07 -23.86 36.83
N SER A 517 -12.33 -24.42 37.79
CA SER A 517 -12.02 -23.77 39.06
C SER A 517 -10.53 -23.87 39.32
N TYR A 518 -9.92 -22.73 39.63
CA TYR A 518 -8.50 -22.63 39.92
C TYR A 518 -8.25 -22.96 41.39
N SER A 519 -7.30 -23.85 41.67
CA SER A 519 -6.92 -24.21 43.05
C SER A 519 -5.93 -23.25 43.69
N SER A 520 -5.39 -22.32 42.91
CA SER A 520 -4.39 -21.33 43.34
C SER A 520 -4.70 -19.98 42.72
N HIS A 521 -4.45 -18.90 43.45
CA HIS A 521 -4.61 -17.53 42.96
C HIS A 521 -3.43 -17.13 42.03
N GLY A 522 -3.62 -16.09 41.21
CA GLY A 522 -2.58 -15.60 40.30
C GLY A 522 -3.09 -15.24 38.90
N GLN A 523 -2.16 -15.01 37.97
CA GLN A 523 -2.49 -14.77 36.55
C GLN A 523 -2.30 -16.05 35.74
N PHE A 524 -3.31 -16.44 34.97
CA PHE A 524 -3.28 -17.62 34.13
C PHE A 524 -3.54 -17.24 32.67
N ALA A 525 -2.73 -17.79 31.76
CA ALA A 525 -2.91 -17.63 30.32
C ALA A 525 -3.90 -18.69 29.81
N ILE A 526 -5.15 -18.28 29.60
CA ILE A 526 -6.17 -19.13 29.00
C ILE A 526 -5.98 -19.11 27.49
N SER A 527 -6.04 -20.27 26.84
CA SER A 527 -6.17 -20.36 25.40
C SER A 527 -7.31 -21.27 24.99
N LEU A 528 -8.00 -20.90 23.92
CA LEU A 528 -8.93 -21.74 23.21
C LEU A 528 -8.36 -22.04 21.84
N THR A 529 -8.22 -23.33 21.53
CA THR A 529 -7.99 -23.83 20.17
C THR A 529 -9.28 -24.48 19.68
N VAL A 530 -9.77 -24.06 18.52
CA VAL A 530 -10.91 -24.70 17.85
C VAL A 530 -10.45 -25.33 16.55
N MET A 531 -11.08 -26.45 16.17
CA MET A 531 -10.90 -27.08 14.87
C MET A 531 -12.25 -27.22 14.18
N ASP A 532 -12.31 -26.97 12.89
CA ASP A 532 -13.53 -27.19 12.11
C ASP A 532 -13.56 -28.55 11.42
N SER A 533 -14.70 -28.84 10.79
CA SER A 533 -14.97 -30.08 10.06
C SER A 533 -14.02 -30.31 8.88
N ASN A 534 -13.26 -29.30 8.47
CA ASN A 534 -12.29 -29.37 7.39
C ASN A 534 -10.87 -29.63 7.92
N GLY A 535 -10.71 -29.77 9.24
CA GLY A 535 -9.44 -30.06 9.90
C GLY A 535 -8.58 -28.82 10.12
N LEU A 536 -9.10 -27.61 9.86
CA LEU A 536 -8.38 -26.35 10.09
C LEU A 536 -8.55 -25.91 11.54
N SER A 537 -7.47 -25.43 12.16
CA SER A 537 -7.47 -25.00 13.55
C SER A 537 -6.94 -23.58 13.75
N SER A 538 -7.52 -22.88 14.73
CA SER A 538 -7.04 -21.59 15.21
C SER A 538 -6.95 -21.56 16.73
N THR A 539 -6.04 -20.76 17.27
CA THR A 539 -5.85 -20.56 18.71
C THR A 539 -5.90 -19.08 19.06
N ARG A 540 -6.56 -18.74 20.17
CA ARG A 540 -6.51 -17.41 20.78
C ARG A 540 -6.22 -17.52 22.27
N SER A 541 -5.42 -16.59 22.80
CA SER A 541 -5.05 -16.53 24.22
C SER A 541 -5.49 -15.22 24.88
N GLN A 542 -5.87 -15.29 26.15
CA GLN A 542 -6.18 -14.15 27.02
C GLN A 542 -5.72 -14.45 28.46
N THR A 543 -5.47 -13.42 29.27
CA THR A 543 -5.06 -13.60 30.68
C THR A 543 -6.25 -13.39 31.62
N ILE A 544 -6.46 -14.33 32.55
CA ILE A 544 -7.38 -14.18 33.68
C ILE A 544 -6.61 -13.96 34.98
N SER A 545 -7.14 -13.11 35.85
CA SER A 545 -6.61 -12.90 37.21
C SER A 545 -7.55 -13.55 38.22
N VAL A 546 -7.07 -14.61 38.88
CA VAL A 546 -7.79 -15.32 39.96
C VAL A 546 -7.30 -14.76 41.30
N ARG A 547 -8.23 -14.44 42.18
CA ARG A 547 -7.94 -13.90 43.52
C ARG A 547 -7.98 -15.01 44.57
N ASN A 548 -7.28 -14.78 45.67
CA ASN A 548 -7.31 -15.67 46.84
C ASN A 548 -8.69 -15.68 47.49
N ARG A 549 -9.09 -16.81 48.07
CA ARG A 549 -10.31 -16.91 48.87
C ARG A 549 -9.91 -16.77 50.35
N LEU A 550 -10.70 -16.02 51.10
CA LEU A 550 -10.41 -15.76 52.50
C LEU A 550 -10.54 -17.05 53.34
N PRO A 551 -9.71 -17.26 54.37
CA PRO A 551 -9.91 -18.33 55.34
C PRO A 551 -11.21 -18.09 56.13
N GLU A 552 -11.79 -19.17 56.65
CA GLU A 552 -12.94 -19.12 57.57
C GLU A 552 -12.49 -19.42 59.00
N VAL A 553 -13.09 -18.74 59.96
CA VAL A 553 -12.85 -18.98 61.39
C VAL A 553 -14.14 -18.90 62.19
N THR A 554 -14.26 -19.73 63.21
CA THR A 554 -15.37 -19.71 64.17
C THR A 554 -14.84 -19.88 65.58
N ILE A 555 -15.10 -18.92 66.47
CA ILE A 555 -14.73 -19.05 67.88
C ILE A 555 -15.69 -20.02 68.60
N VAL A 556 -15.15 -20.96 69.37
CA VAL A 556 -15.92 -22.06 70.00
C VAL A 556 -15.73 -22.17 71.52
N SER A 557 -14.77 -21.46 72.12
CA SER A 557 -14.59 -21.37 73.58
C SER A 557 -14.09 -19.99 73.99
N PRO A 558 -14.57 -19.42 75.13
CA PRO A 558 -15.48 -20.02 76.14
C PRO A 558 -16.96 -20.02 75.71
N GLU A 559 -17.80 -20.86 76.32
CA GLU A 559 -19.27 -20.79 76.15
C GLU A 559 -19.79 -19.43 76.68
N GLY A 560 -20.49 -18.66 75.83
CA GLY A 560 -20.89 -17.27 76.15
C GLY A 560 -21.86 -17.16 77.34
N GLY A 561 -21.72 -16.09 78.14
CA GLY A 561 -22.66 -15.73 79.22
C GLY A 561 -22.31 -16.16 80.65
N GLY A 562 -21.06 -16.50 80.96
CA GLY A 562 -20.59 -16.87 82.31
C GLY A 562 -19.76 -15.80 83.04
N LEU A 563 -19.68 -15.88 84.37
CA LEU A 563 -18.70 -15.16 85.20
C LEU A 563 -17.38 -15.93 85.18
N PHE A 564 -16.32 -15.33 84.64
CA PHE A 564 -15.01 -15.99 84.50
C PHE A 564 -13.94 -15.25 85.31
N SER A 565 -13.18 -15.96 86.14
CA SER A 565 -11.97 -15.44 86.80
C SER A 565 -10.86 -16.50 86.78
N GLY A 566 -9.64 -16.15 86.37
CA GLY A 566 -8.49 -17.05 86.37
C GLY A 566 -7.98 -17.32 84.96
N VAL A 567 -7.62 -18.57 84.64
CA VAL A 567 -7.17 -18.95 83.30
C VAL A 567 -8.35 -19.53 82.52
N VAL A 568 -8.60 -19.00 81.32
CA VAL A 568 -9.67 -19.38 80.39
C VAL A 568 -9.05 -19.94 79.12
N GLU A 569 -9.54 -21.07 78.64
CA GLU A 569 -9.14 -21.63 77.35
C GLU A 569 -9.93 -20.99 76.22
N LEU A 570 -9.23 -20.38 75.27
CA LEU A 570 -9.78 -19.93 74.01
C LEU A 570 -9.59 -21.02 72.98
N ALA A 571 -10.62 -21.24 72.17
CA ALA A 571 -10.56 -22.17 71.06
C ALA A 571 -11.30 -21.58 69.87
N ALA A 572 -10.71 -21.66 68.68
CA ALA A 572 -11.37 -21.32 67.43
C ALA A 572 -11.12 -22.43 66.41
N ASN A 573 -12.17 -22.82 65.72
CA ASN A 573 -12.10 -23.71 64.58
C ASN A 573 -11.84 -22.86 63.33
N GLY A 574 -10.82 -23.20 62.57
CA GLY A 574 -10.51 -22.54 61.30
C GLY A 574 -10.43 -23.54 60.17
N SER A 575 -10.79 -23.11 58.97
CA SER A 575 -10.64 -23.87 57.74
C SER A 575 -10.34 -22.94 56.58
N ASP A 576 -9.47 -23.39 55.68
CA ASP A 576 -9.17 -22.70 54.42
C ASP A 576 -9.22 -23.71 53.27
N LEU A 577 -9.87 -23.33 52.17
CA LEU A 577 -10.15 -24.23 51.07
C LEU A 577 -8.96 -24.34 50.10
N ASP A 578 -8.23 -23.25 49.90
CA ASP A 578 -7.12 -23.11 48.97
C ASP A 578 -5.76 -23.22 49.63
N ASP A 579 -5.62 -22.69 50.83
CA ASP A 579 -4.33 -22.63 51.52
C ASP A 579 -4.39 -23.29 52.89
N GLY A 580 -3.30 -23.16 53.65
CA GLY A 580 -3.25 -23.56 55.05
C GLY A 580 -3.33 -22.32 55.93
N ILE A 581 -4.07 -22.39 57.03
CA ILE A 581 -4.08 -21.32 58.03
C ILE A 581 -2.71 -21.30 58.73
N ALA A 582 -1.93 -20.27 58.43
CA ALA A 582 -0.60 -20.04 59.01
C ALA A 582 -0.69 -19.69 60.50
N LYS A 583 -1.75 -18.98 60.91
CA LYS A 583 -2.01 -18.64 62.31
C LYS A 583 -3.46 -18.25 62.56
N VAL A 584 -3.89 -18.41 63.82
CA VAL A 584 -5.11 -17.79 64.35
C VAL A 584 -4.72 -16.83 65.47
N ASP A 585 -5.13 -15.57 65.30
CA ASP A 585 -4.99 -14.54 66.33
C ASP A 585 -6.29 -14.43 67.13
N PHE A 586 -6.16 -14.50 68.44
CA PHE A 586 -7.27 -14.29 69.38
C PHE A 586 -7.24 -12.87 69.91
N PHE A 587 -8.42 -12.27 69.96
CA PHE A 587 -8.62 -10.94 70.47
C PHE A 587 -9.78 -10.92 71.45
N TYR A 588 -9.77 -9.94 72.35
CA TYR A 588 -10.98 -9.52 73.01
C TYR A 588 -11.22 -8.05 72.72
N SER A 589 -12.48 -7.65 72.65
CA SER A 589 -12.88 -6.26 72.60
C SER A 589 -13.64 -5.84 73.84
N VAL A 590 -13.34 -4.63 74.27
CA VAL A 590 -14.04 -3.86 75.29
C VAL A 590 -14.56 -2.65 74.52
N GLY A 591 -15.77 -2.85 73.99
CA GLY A 591 -16.33 -2.12 72.87
C GLY A 591 -15.43 -2.05 71.68
N ASP A 592 -14.90 -0.87 71.41
CA ASP A 592 -14.17 -0.57 70.19
C ASP A 592 -12.70 -0.94 70.27
N GLN A 593 -12.21 -1.01 71.50
CA GLN A 593 -10.82 -1.28 71.76
C GLN A 593 -10.62 -2.78 71.64
N VAL A 594 -9.88 -3.15 70.60
CA VAL A 594 -9.47 -4.51 70.33
C VAL A 594 -8.12 -4.75 70.99
N TYR A 595 -8.08 -5.72 71.89
CA TYR A 595 -6.87 -6.16 72.56
C TYR A 595 -6.49 -7.53 72.05
N PHE A 596 -5.25 -7.63 71.61
CA PHE A 596 -4.66 -8.90 71.20
C PHE A 596 -4.34 -9.76 72.43
N ILE A 597 -4.81 -11.00 72.41
CA ILE A 597 -4.59 -11.98 73.48
C ILE A 597 -3.33 -12.77 73.19
N GLY A 598 -3.23 -13.29 71.97
CA GLY A 598 -2.12 -14.12 71.54
C GLY A 598 -2.42 -14.83 70.23
N THR A 599 -1.36 -15.35 69.64
CA THR A 599 -1.41 -16.11 68.39
C THR A 599 -1.18 -17.58 68.70
N ASN A 600 -1.95 -18.46 68.07
CA ASN A 600 -1.53 -19.84 67.86
C ASN A 600 -1.04 -20.00 66.41
N ARG A 601 0.25 -20.32 66.23
CA ARG A 601 0.94 -20.42 64.93
C ARG A 601 1.07 -21.86 64.43
N THR A 602 0.31 -22.79 65.00
CA THR A 602 0.30 -24.17 64.54
C THR A 602 -0.30 -24.20 63.15
N ALA A 603 0.52 -24.35 62.11
CA ALA A 603 0.03 -24.35 60.74
C ALA A 603 -0.80 -25.62 60.49
N MET A 604 -2.09 -25.44 60.19
CA MET A 604 -3.02 -26.52 59.86
C MET A 604 -3.95 -26.04 58.74
N ARG A 605 -4.38 -26.94 57.87
CA ARG A 605 -5.36 -26.62 56.82
C ARG A 605 -6.76 -26.43 57.40
N GLU A 606 -7.10 -27.29 58.35
CA GLU A 606 -8.33 -27.23 59.13
C GLU A 606 -8.02 -27.77 60.54
N GLY A 607 -8.62 -27.19 61.56
CA GLY A 607 -8.46 -27.67 62.92
C GLY A 607 -8.94 -26.69 63.99
N THR A 608 -8.62 -27.01 65.24
CA THR A 608 -8.91 -26.13 66.38
C THR A 608 -7.61 -25.53 66.89
N TRP A 609 -7.52 -24.20 66.85
CA TRP A 609 -6.44 -23.46 67.48
C TRP A 609 -6.85 -23.12 68.90
N THR A 610 -6.04 -23.51 69.89
CA THR A 610 -6.30 -23.21 71.30
C THR A 610 -5.24 -22.28 71.88
N LEU A 611 -5.65 -21.45 72.83
CA LEU A 611 -4.77 -20.54 73.55
C LEU A 611 -5.26 -20.39 74.99
N GLN A 612 -4.37 -20.52 75.97
CA GLN A 612 -4.70 -20.26 77.37
C GLN A 612 -4.58 -18.76 77.67
N TRP A 613 -5.66 -18.15 78.13
CA TRP A 613 -5.74 -16.74 78.47
C TRP A 613 -5.93 -16.52 79.96
N ASN A 614 -4.97 -15.85 80.62
CA ASN A 614 -5.12 -15.47 82.03
C ASN A 614 -5.91 -14.16 82.16
N THR A 615 -7.14 -14.23 82.63
CA THR A 615 -8.07 -13.10 82.82
C THR A 615 -7.90 -12.39 84.16
N SER A 616 -7.01 -12.87 85.04
CA SER A 616 -6.80 -12.31 86.40
C SER A 616 -6.46 -10.80 86.49
N PRO A 617 -5.88 -10.12 85.47
CA PRO A 617 -5.74 -8.66 85.51
C PRO A 617 -6.99 -7.88 85.07
N LEU A 618 -8.08 -8.53 84.66
CA LEU A 618 -9.27 -7.88 84.08
C LEU A 618 -10.35 -7.68 85.15
N THR A 619 -10.76 -6.42 85.37
CA THR A 619 -11.85 -6.02 86.29
C THR A 619 -13.03 -5.39 85.55
N ILE A 620 -13.23 -5.75 84.28
CA ILE A 620 -14.05 -5.03 83.28
C ILE A 620 -15.13 -5.94 82.68
N SER A 621 -16.24 -5.35 82.25
CA SER A 621 -17.47 -6.01 81.79
C SER A 621 -17.66 -5.93 80.26
N GLY A 622 -18.73 -6.52 79.73
CA GLY A 622 -19.11 -6.73 78.32
C GLY A 622 -18.05 -7.22 77.33
N ILE A 623 -17.02 -7.91 77.80
CA ILE A 623 -15.94 -8.41 76.93
C ILE A 623 -16.51 -9.31 75.82
N ARG A 624 -16.20 -9.00 74.55
CA ARG A 624 -16.44 -9.87 73.40
C ARG A 624 -15.14 -10.49 72.94
N VAL A 625 -15.05 -11.81 72.92
CA VAL A 625 -13.88 -12.52 72.40
C VAL A 625 -14.12 -12.84 70.92
N PHE A 626 -13.11 -12.67 70.08
CA PHE A 626 -13.17 -13.06 68.68
C PHE A 626 -11.84 -13.61 68.17
N ALA A 627 -11.91 -14.33 67.07
CA ALA A 627 -10.74 -14.89 66.38
C ALA A 627 -10.66 -14.39 64.94
N VAL A 628 -9.44 -14.28 64.42
CA VAL A 628 -9.13 -14.02 63.00
C VAL A 628 -8.09 -15.03 62.53
N ALA A 629 -8.41 -15.77 61.47
CA ALA A 629 -7.47 -16.68 60.81
C ALA A 629 -6.69 -15.94 59.70
N PHE A 630 -5.43 -16.32 59.51
CA PHE A 630 -4.56 -15.79 58.46
C PHE A 630 -3.91 -16.97 57.73
N ASP A 631 -3.97 -16.97 56.41
CA ASP A 631 -3.40 -17.99 55.53
C ASP A 631 -1.99 -17.60 55.00
N GLY A 632 -1.66 -16.30 55.07
CA GLY A 632 -0.39 -15.74 54.59
C GLY A 632 -0.54 -14.76 53.43
N PHE A 633 -1.69 -14.74 52.76
CA PHE A 633 -2.03 -13.80 51.69
C PHE A 633 -3.13 -12.82 52.14
N ASP A 634 -4.13 -13.31 52.86
CA ASP A 634 -5.22 -12.51 53.42
C ASP A 634 -5.64 -13.01 54.82
N TYR A 635 -6.85 -12.66 55.26
CA TYR A 635 -7.36 -12.99 56.60
C TYR A 635 -8.88 -13.10 56.61
N SER A 636 -9.38 -13.94 57.52
CA SER A 636 -10.79 -14.20 57.68
C SER A 636 -11.55 -12.97 58.18
N GLU A 637 -12.86 -12.96 57.98
CA GLU A 637 -13.71 -12.09 58.79
C GLU A 637 -13.58 -12.43 60.29
N ARG A 638 -13.90 -11.46 61.16
CA ARG A 638 -13.86 -11.66 62.61
C ARG A 638 -15.00 -12.56 63.05
N SER A 639 -14.68 -13.66 63.72
CA SER A 639 -15.72 -14.48 64.37
C SER A 639 -15.83 -14.15 65.84
N TYR A 640 -16.94 -13.54 66.22
CA TYR A 640 -17.25 -13.13 67.60
C TYR A 640 -18.00 -14.22 68.36
N LEU A 641 -17.83 -14.21 69.68
CA LEU A 641 -18.68 -14.97 70.59
C LEU A 641 -20.08 -14.35 70.66
N ASP A 642 -21.12 -15.19 70.57
CA ASP A 642 -22.53 -14.78 70.50
C ASP A 642 -23.04 -13.92 71.68
N ARG A 643 -22.36 -13.94 72.84
CA ARG A 643 -22.76 -13.17 74.03
C ARG A 643 -21.57 -12.53 74.76
N PRO A 644 -21.60 -11.21 75.03
CA PRO A 644 -20.59 -10.53 75.85
C PRO A 644 -20.67 -10.94 77.33
N ILE A 645 -19.54 -10.88 78.04
CA ILE A 645 -19.40 -11.22 79.46
C ILE A 645 -19.47 -9.94 80.31
N SER A 646 -20.49 -9.68 81.17
CA SER A 646 -20.71 -8.35 81.85
C SER A 646 -21.05 -8.34 83.37
N LEU A 647 -20.77 -7.22 84.08
CA LEU A 647 -20.92 -6.91 85.52
C LEU A 647 -21.39 -5.45 85.89
N ASP A 648 -21.88 -4.57 84.99
CA ASP A 648 -22.26 -3.15 85.34
C ASP A 648 -23.51 -2.56 84.60
N ASN A 649 -24.12 -1.46 85.09
CA ASN A 649 -25.40 -0.85 84.65
C ASN A 649 -25.43 0.71 84.58
N THR A 650 -24.30 1.43 84.48
CA THR A 650 -24.29 2.91 84.42
C THR A 650 -24.07 3.47 83.00
N PRO A 651 -24.88 4.42 82.50
CA PRO A 651 -24.71 4.96 81.15
C PRO A 651 -23.39 5.71 80.93
N PRO A 652 -22.78 5.59 79.74
CA PRO A 652 -21.47 6.16 79.43
C PRO A 652 -21.51 7.69 79.25
N THR A 653 -20.35 8.33 79.43
CA THR A 653 -20.19 9.79 79.23
C THR A 653 -20.36 10.19 77.76
N GLN A 654 -20.70 11.46 77.54
CA GLN A 654 -20.93 12.05 76.21
C GLN A 654 -19.60 12.20 75.44
N PRO A 655 -19.46 11.64 74.23
CA PRO A 655 -18.26 11.79 73.40
C PRO A 655 -18.14 13.17 72.74
N SER A 656 -16.92 13.56 72.35
CA SER A 656 -16.63 14.83 71.68
C SER A 656 -16.20 14.61 70.21
N PRO A 657 -16.96 15.10 69.21
CA PRO A 657 -16.60 14.97 67.80
C PRO A 657 -15.25 15.62 67.46
N ARG A 658 -14.48 14.98 66.59
CA ARG A 658 -13.29 15.57 65.94
C ARG A 658 -13.63 15.94 64.51
N SER A 659 -12.98 16.97 63.99
CA SER A 659 -13.09 17.29 62.56
C SER A 659 -12.64 16.08 61.71
N PRO A 660 -13.38 15.69 60.66
CA PRO A 660 -13.02 14.57 59.77
C PRO A 660 -11.58 14.74 59.23
N LYS A 661 -10.80 13.64 59.21
CA LYS A 661 -9.39 13.68 58.81
C LYS A 661 -9.22 13.79 57.30
N GLN A 662 -8.23 14.57 56.90
CA GLN A 662 -7.76 14.79 55.52
C GLN A 662 -6.98 13.55 55.04
N GLY A 663 -7.27 13.05 53.84
CA GLY A 663 -6.55 11.89 53.30
C GLY A 663 -6.89 11.48 51.87
N LEU A 664 -5.88 10.97 51.17
CA LEU A 664 -5.91 10.35 49.84
C LEU A 664 -6.95 9.24 49.75
N ARG A 665 -8.03 9.40 48.96
CA ARG A 665 -8.97 8.31 48.69
C ARG A 665 -9.56 8.35 47.28
N THR A 666 -9.71 7.15 46.72
CA THR A 666 -10.23 6.85 45.38
C THR A 666 -11.62 6.19 45.40
N ASP A 667 -12.21 5.98 46.58
CA ASP A 667 -13.40 5.13 46.77
C ASP A 667 -14.67 5.86 47.24
N GLY A 668 -14.60 7.15 47.59
CA GLY A 668 -15.77 8.00 47.80
C GLY A 668 -16.41 8.00 49.21
N SER A 669 -15.76 7.37 50.20
CA SER A 669 -16.24 7.30 51.59
C SER A 669 -15.52 8.29 52.53
N VAL A 670 -16.27 8.99 53.40
CA VAL A 670 -15.78 9.96 54.41
C VAL A 670 -15.60 9.32 55.78
N GLN A 671 -14.45 9.53 56.42
CA GLN A 671 -14.20 9.04 57.79
C GLN A 671 -14.53 10.09 58.86
N LEU A 672 -15.53 9.82 59.69
CA LEU A 672 -15.86 10.61 60.90
C LEU A 672 -15.12 10.03 62.10
N SER A 673 -14.68 10.85 63.06
CA SER A 673 -14.01 10.37 64.28
C SER A 673 -14.26 11.27 65.49
N TRP A 674 -14.18 10.73 66.71
CA TRP A 674 -14.46 11.44 67.96
C TRP A 674 -13.51 11.01 69.09
N GLU A 675 -13.55 11.74 70.20
CA GLU A 675 -12.85 11.35 71.43
C GLU A 675 -13.56 10.20 72.12
N GLN A 676 -12.77 9.31 72.70
CA GLN A 676 -13.29 8.15 73.41
C GLN A 676 -14.07 8.62 74.65
N ALA A 677 -15.37 8.31 74.68
CA ALA A 677 -16.18 8.39 75.89
C ALA A 677 -15.62 7.48 76.99
N THR A 678 -15.83 7.86 78.23
CA THR A 678 -15.50 7.02 79.39
C THR A 678 -16.77 6.51 80.07
N ASP A 679 -16.70 5.31 80.60
CA ASP A 679 -17.70 4.75 81.50
C ASP A 679 -16.95 4.15 82.69
N ILE A 680 -17.47 4.38 83.90
CA ILE A 680 -16.74 4.10 85.15
C ILE A 680 -16.93 2.65 85.61
N GLY A 681 -17.85 1.90 85.00
CA GLY A 681 -18.15 0.52 85.37
C GLY A 681 -17.93 -0.49 84.25
N SER A 682 -18.76 -0.47 83.20
CA SER A 682 -18.80 -1.53 82.18
C SER A 682 -17.80 -1.32 81.07
N GLY A 683 -17.49 -0.05 80.76
CA GLY A 683 -16.68 0.36 79.63
C GLY A 683 -17.53 0.57 78.37
N ILE A 684 -17.00 1.26 77.37
CA ILE A 684 -17.76 1.55 76.13
C ILE A 684 -17.84 0.29 75.27
N LEU A 685 -19.01 -0.04 74.69
CA LEU A 685 -19.30 -1.11 73.72
C LEU A 685 -19.17 -0.64 72.26
N GLY A 686 -19.55 0.60 72.03
CA GLY A 686 -19.75 1.13 70.69
C GLY A 686 -20.28 2.53 70.74
N TYR A 687 -20.50 3.09 69.56
CA TYR A 687 -21.08 4.40 69.38
C TYR A 687 -22.18 4.34 68.32
N ALA A 688 -23.18 5.20 68.47
CA ALA A 688 -24.14 5.50 67.42
C ALA A 688 -23.84 6.90 66.90
N VAL A 689 -23.76 7.03 65.57
CA VAL A 689 -23.54 8.27 64.83
C VAL A 689 -24.79 8.57 64.04
N GLU A 690 -25.25 9.82 64.09
CA GLU A 690 -26.35 10.31 63.27
C GLU A 690 -25.86 11.53 62.47
N LEU A 691 -26.13 11.54 61.17
CA LEU A 691 -25.69 12.57 60.24
C LEU A 691 -26.83 12.97 59.29
N HIS A 692 -26.93 14.26 58.98
CA HIS A 692 -27.96 14.83 58.09
C HIS A 692 -27.42 16.01 57.28
N GLY A 693 -27.96 16.21 56.07
CA GLY A 693 -27.57 17.30 55.17
C GLY A 693 -28.19 18.63 55.60
N ALA A 694 -27.45 19.74 55.45
CA ALA A 694 -27.88 21.06 55.95
C ALA A 694 -29.00 21.75 55.13
N GLN A 695 -29.44 21.20 53.99
CA GLN A 695 -30.56 21.78 53.22
C GLN A 695 -31.93 21.36 53.78
N ALA A 696 -32.82 22.34 53.89
CA ALA A 696 -34.12 22.18 54.53
C ALA A 696 -35.11 21.37 53.68
N GLY A 697 -35.36 20.12 54.10
CA GLY A 697 -36.49 19.30 53.67
C GLY A 697 -36.10 18.06 52.87
N SER A 698 -36.39 16.89 53.45
CA SER A 698 -36.49 15.57 52.80
C SER A 698 -35.20 14.75 52.57
N ALA A 699 -34.53 14.33 53.65
CA ALA A 699 -33.86 13.03 53.70
C ALA A 699 -33.91 12.47 55.14
N ASP A 700 -34.15 11.16 55.29
CA ASP A 700 -34.02 10.47 56.57
C ASP A 700 -32.56 10.56 57.07
N PRO A 701 -32.31 10.75 58.38
CA PRO A 701 -30.96 10.84 58.91
C PRO A 701 -30.21 9.51 58.72
N ILE A 702 -28.94 9.59 58.33
CA ILE A 702 -28.08 8.41 58.20
C ILE A 702 -27.62 8.01 59.61
N LEU A 703 -28.00 6.80 60.03
CA LEU A 703 -27.65 6.23 61.33
C LEU A 703 -26.63 5.11 61.17
N ILE A 704 -25.51 5.23 61.87
CA ILE A 704 -24.40 4.27 61.81
C ILE A 704 -24.05 3.87 63.24
N GLU A 705 -24.09 2.57 63.54
CA GLU A 705 -23.55 2.02 64.78
C GLU A 705 -22.15 1.44 64.49
N THR A 706 -21.17 1.78 65.33
CA THR A 706 -19.78 1.37 65.14
C THR A 706 -19.13 0.98 66.45
N GLU A 707 -18.28 -0.04 66.38
CA GLU A 707 -17.36 -0.43 67.44
C GLU A 707 -16.03 0.35 67.28
N GLY A 708 -16.07 1.63 66.94
CA GLY A 708 -14.86 2.44 66.74
C GLY A 708 -15.07 3.87 67.21
N THR A 709 -14.02 4.58 67.63
CA THR A 709 -14.10 6.06 67.74
C THR A 709 -14.11 6.74 66.37
N HIS A 710 -14.46 6.00 65.32
CA HIS A 710 -14.60 6.44 63.95
C HIS A 710 -15.54 5.54 63.13
N CYS A 711 -16.11 6.08 62.05
CA CYS A 711 -16.88 5.33 61.06
C CYS A 711 -16.63 5.87 59.64
N GLN A 712 -16.93 5.06 58.61
CA GLN A 712 -16.91 5.47 57.19
C GLN A 712 -18.34 5.67 56.68
N VAL A 713 -18.58 6.69 55.87
CA VAL A 713 -19.89 6.97 55.28
C VAL A 713 -19.77 7.53 53.86
N ASP A 714 -20.57 7.02 52.93
CA ASP A 714 -20.65 7.54 51.57
C ASP A 714 -21.60 8.73 51.52
N LEU A 715 -21.10 9.89 51.09
CA LEU A 715 -21.84 11.16 51.15
C LEU A 715 -21.85 11.87 49.79
N SER A 716 -22.93 12.61 49.52
CA SER A 716 -22.98 13.57 48.41
C SER A 716 -22.27 14.88 48.78
N SER A 717 -21.84 15.65 47.78
CA SER A 717 -21.29 17.00 47.99
C SER A 717 -22.30 17.88 48.74
N GLY A 718 -21.86 18.55 49.80
CA GLY A 718 -22.72 19.34 50.66
C GLY A 718 -22.13 19.61 52.04
N MET A 719 -22.77 20.53 52.78
CA MET A 719 -22.50 20.73 54.20
C MET A 719 -23.30 19.71 55.01
N TRP A 720 -22.58 18.96 55.83
CA TRP A 720 -23.13 17.89 56.65
C TRP A 720 -22.97 18.22 58.13
N VAL A 721 -24.01 17.91 58.90
CA VAL A 721 -24.03 18.06 60.36
C VAL A 721 -24.17 16.68 60.97
N TRP A 722 -23.41 16.41 62.03
CA TRP A 722 -23.44 15.13 62.72
C TRP A 722 -23.18 15.25 64.22
N HIS A 723 -23.61 14.23 64.93
CA HIS A 723 -23.34 14.01 66.34
C HIS A 723 -23.20 12.51 66.64
N VAL A 724 -22.63 12.21 67.78
CA VAL A 724 -22.33 10.84 68.19
C VAL A 724 -22.66 10.65 69.67
N ARG A 725 -23.10 9.45 70.04
CA ARG A 725 -23.27 9.03 71.45
C ARG A 725 -22.61 7.69 71.70
N ALA A 726 -22.19 7.46 72.93
CA ALA A 726 -21.62 6.19 73.36
C ALA A 726 -22.69 5.20 73.80
N ILE A 727 -22.41 3.92 73.64
CA ILE A 727 -23.17 2.79 74.16
C ILE A 727 -22.18 1.97 74.98
N ASP A 728 -22.54 1.59 76.20
CA ASP A 728 -21.65 0.82 77.08
C ASP A 728 -21.79 -0.70 76.87
N LEU A 729 -20.88 -1.44 77.49
CA LEU A 729 -20.71 -2.89 77.43
C LEU A 729 -21.84 -3.68 78.09
N ALA A 730 -22.75 -2.98 78.78
CA ALA A 730 -24.01 -3.50 79.30
C ALA A 730 -25.23 -3.13 78.44
N GLY A 731 -25.06 -2.29 77.41
CA GLY A 731 -26.10 -1.85 76.48
C GLY A 731 -26.78 -0.52 76.82
N ASN A 732 -26.31 0.22 77.83
CA ASN A 732 -26.87 1.54 78.16
C ASN A 732 -26.34 2.60 77.19
N LYS A 733 -27.20 3.54 76.76
CA LYS A 733 -26.87 4.59 75.79
C LYS A 733 -26.66 5.93 76.50
N GLY A 734 -25.51 6.56 76.27
CA GLY A 734 -25.20 7.91 76.76
C GLY A 734 -25.87 9.02 75.93
N GLU A 735 -25.70 10.27 76.37
CA GLU A 735 -26.23 11.45 75.68
C GLU A 735 -25.53 11.70 74.34
N TRP A 736 -26.26 12.30 73.39
CA TRP A 736 -25.71 12.73 72.08
C TRP A 736 -24.80 13.94 72.23
N SER A 737 -23.63 13.92 71.60
CA SER A 737 -22.70 15.05 71.56
C SER A 737 -23.34 16.33 70.99
N PRO A 738 -22.76 17.51 71.25
CA PRO A 738 -23.03 18.68 70.43
C PRO A 738 -22.78 18.37 68.95
N SER A 739 -23.58 18.98 68.07
CA SER A 739 -23.42 18.78 66.63
C SER A 739 -22.14 19.42 66.10
N SER A 740 -21.44 18.71 65.23
CA SER A 740 -20.28 19.18 64.47
C SER A 740 -20.63 19.23 62.98
N ASN A 741 -19.94 20.07 62.22
CA ASN A 741 -20.18 20.20 60.78
C ASN A 741 -18.87 20.14 59.97
N PHE A 742 -19.00 19.69 58.72
CA PHE A 742 -17.93 19.70 57.73
C PHE A 742 -18.52 19.79 56.32
N ILE A 743 -17.69 20.16 55.36
CA ILE A 743 -18.03 20.14 53.94
C ILE A 743 -17.46 18.85 53.36
N ALA A 744 -18.34 17.98 52.84
CA ALA A 744 -17.94 16.88 51.98
C ALA A 744 -18.01 17.40 50.55
N ASP A 745 -16.96 17.24 49.75
CA ASP A 745 -17.01 17.74 48.38
C ASP A 745 -16.67 16.70 47.32
N SER A 746 -17.32 16.85 46.18
CA SER A 746 -17.04 16.14 44.95
C SER A 746 -16.25 17.08 44.05
N PHE A 747 -15.31 16.54 43.28
CA PHE A 747 -14.59 17.34 42.31
C PHE A 747 -15.28 17.31 40.96
N LEU A 748 -15.42 18.48 40.35
CA LEU A 748 -15.83 18.63 38.96
C LEU A 748 -14.59 18.83 38.10
N VAL A 749 -14.44 17.95 37.13
CA VAL A 749 -13.52 18.15 36.00
C VAL A 749 -14.40 18.50 34.81
N ASN A 750 -14.54 19.79 34.54
CA ASN A 750 -15.37 20.35 33.46
C ASN A 750 -14.55 20.93 32.31
N GLU A 751 -13.25 21.17 32.52
CA GLU A 751 -12.33 21.59 31.47
C GLU A 751 -11.12 20.67 31.42
N SER A 752 -10.78 20.28 30.20
CA SER A 752 -9.61 19.50 29.85
C SER A 752 -9.03 20.06 28.56
N GLY A 753 -7.76 19.78 28.34
CA GLY A 753 -7.14 20.06 27.05
C GLY A 753 -5.74 19.54 26.98
N SER A 754 -5.10 19.89 25.88
CA SER A 754 -3.72 19.53 25.58
C SER A 754 -2.97 20.74 25.05
N SER A 755 -1.64 20.69 25.08
CA SER A 755 -0.76 21.66 24.43
C SER A 755 -1.01 21.71 22.92
N SER A 756 -1.31 20.54 22.33
CA SER A 756 -1.55 20.37 20.91
C SER A 756 -2.58 19.28 20.66
N ARG A 757 -3.39 19.43 19.61
CA ARG A 757 -4.32 18.37 19.15
C ARG A 757 -3.57 17.21 18.49
N ARG A 758 -2.47 17.51 17.80
CA ARG A 758 -1.57 16.56 17.16
C ARG A 758 -0.12 17.02 17.40
N ALA A 759 0.80 16.09 17.55
CA ALA A 759 2.19 16.38 17.91
C ALA A 759 3.16 15.35 17.33
N ASP A 760 4.43 15.75 17.18
CA ASP A 760 5.49 14.88 16.67
C ASP A 760 5.75 13.69 17.60
N LEU A 761 6.04 12.53 17.01
CA LEU A 761 6.59 11.38 17.72
C LEU A 761 7.83 11.78 18.53
N GLY A 762 7.88 11.37 19.80
CA GLY A 762 8.99 11.65 20.71
C GLY A 762 9.00 13.07 21.30
N SER A 763 8.10 13.96 20.88
CA SER A 763 7.97 15.28 21.51
C SER A 763 7.32 15.21 22.89
N GLU A 764 7.76 16.06 23.81
CA GLU A 764 7.08 16.24 25.10
C GLU A 764 5.88 17.16 24.90
N GLN A 765 4.70 16.64 25.18
CA GLN A 765 3.44 17.36 25.13
C GLN A 765 2.80 17.40 26.51
N VAL A 766 1.92 18.36 26.75
CA VAL A 766 1.28 18.52 28.06
C VAL A 766 -0.21 18.33 27.92
N VAL A 767 -0.79 17.41 28.69
CA VAL A 767 -2.23 17.37 28.93
C VAL A 767 -2.57 18.13 30.20
N TRP A 768 -3.72 18.78 30.24
CA TRP A 768 -4.11 19.61 31.38
C TRP A 768 -5.60 19.49 31.71
N PHE A 769 -5.91 19.76 32.98
CA PHE A 769 -7.27 19.74 33.51
C PHE A 769 -7.47 20.87 34.51
N ARG A 770 -8.68 21.45 34.53
CA ARG A 770 -9.12 22.26 35.67
C ARG A 770 -10.04 21.44 36.54
N VAL A 771 -9.78 21.52 37.84
CA VAL A 771 -10.48 20.75 38.86
C VAL A 771 -11.11 21.76 39.80
N PHE A 772 -12.41 21.63 40.03
CA PHE A 772 -13.17 22.53 40.88
C PHE A 772 -13.87 21.75 41.99
N TYR A 773 -14.04 22.41 43.12
CA TYR A 773 -14.97 22.01 44.16
C TYR A 773 -16.41 22.10 43.61
N GLN A 774 -17.21 21.04 43.73
CA GLN A 774 -18.61 21.08 43.28
C GLN A 774 -19.53 21.84 44.23
N TYR A 775 -19.16 21.91 45.51
CA TYR A 775 -19.99 22.55 46.52
C TYR A 775 -20.06 24.06 46.31
N ASP A 776 -18.92 24.71 46.08
CA ASP A 776 -18.81 26.17 45.97
C ASP A 776 -18.28 26.68 44.62
N GLY A 777 -17.87 25.77 43.73
CA GLY A 777 -17.35 26.11 42.40
C GLY A 777 -15.93 26.68 42.40
N MET A 778 -15.21 26.68 43.53
CA MET A 778 -13.88 27.26 43.62
C MET A 778 -12.81 26.38 42.95
N PRO A 779 -11.77 26.96 42.31
CA PRO A 779 -10.67 26.20 41.72
C PRO A 779 -9.87 25.42 42.76
N PHE A 780 -9.50 24.18 42.45
CA PHE A 780 -8.65 23.35 43.28
C PHE A 780 -7.16 23.61 42.95
N THR A 781 -6.43 24.22 43.88
CA THR A 781 -5.03 24.65 43.69
C THR A 781 -4.05 23.83 44.54
N PRO A 782 -2.72 23.97 44.37
CA PRO A 782 -1.73 23.26 45.19
C PRO A 782 -1.77 23.61 46.66
N SER A 783 -2.29 24.80 46.99
CA SER A 783 -2.53 25.16 48.39
C SER A 783 -3.56 24.22 49.03
N ASN A 784 -4.46 23.65 48.22
CA ASN A 784 -5.51 22.75 48.66
C ASN A 784 -5.09 21.28 48.57
N GLY A 785 -4.23 20.87 47.62
CA GLY A 785 -3.74 19.48 47.56
C GLY A 785 -3.06 19.09 46.24
N SER A 786 -3.28 17.87 45.73
CA SER A 786 -2.59 17.32 44.55
C SER A 786 -3.53 16.55 43.62
N VAL A 787 -3.24 16.52 42.31
CA VAL A 787 -4.04 15.84 41.28
C VAL A 787 -3.21 14.78 40.57
N PHE A 788 -3.82 13.65 40.21
CA PHE A 788 -3.17 12.57 39.46
C PHE A 788 -3.95 12.26 38.17
N ILE A 789 -3.24 12.22 37.03
CA ILE A 789 -3.78 11.95 35.70
C ILE A 789 -3.31 10.56 35.26
N ASN A 790 -4.25 9.65 34.97
CA ASN A 790 -3.99 8.22 34.70
C ASN A 790 -2.99 7.55 35.69
N GLY A 791 -3.05 7.92 36.98
CA GLY A 791 -2.18 7.40 38.03
C GLY A 791 -0.87 8.18 38.24
N SER A 792 -0.50 9.09 37.33
CA SER A 792 0.72 9.89 37.44
C SER A 792 0.46 11.25 38.10
N PRO A 793 1.34 11.75 38.99
CA PRO A 793 1.16 13.04 39.65
C PRO A 793 1.26 14.20 38.66
N ALA A 794 0.29 15.11 38.70
CA ALA A 794 0.24 16.31 37.89
C ALA A 794 0.89 17.50 38.61
N SER A 795 1.55 18.38 37.85
CA SER A 795 2.11 19.64 38.33
C SER A 795 1.12 20.79 38.15
N TRP A 796 1.16 21.79 39.02
CA TRP A 796 0.30 22.97 38.88
C TRP A 796 0.96 24.09 38.10
N ASN A 797 0.20 24.67 37.18
CA ASN A 797 0.55 25.87 36.44
C ASN A 797 -0.28 27.05 36.96
N GLY A 798 0.36 27.90 37.76
CA GLY A 798 -0.29 29.04 38.43
C GLY A 798 -0.59 30.23 37.53
N ASP A 799 0.01 30.31 36.34
CA ASP A 799 -0.29 31.38 35.39
C ASP A 799 -1.57 31.06 34.58
N LEU A 800 -1.93 29.78 34.48
CA LEU A 800 -3.06 29.28 33.67
C LEU A 800 -4.19 28.66 34.52
N ASP A 801 -4.01 28.62 35.84
CA ASP A 801 -4.90 28.01 36.83
C ASP A 801 -5.33 26.59 36.44
N ARG A 802 -4.36 25.71 36.19
CA ARG A 802 -4.62 24.33 35.75
C ARG A 802 -3.55 23.33 36.20
N TRP A 803 -3.95 22.05 36.27
CA TRP A 803 -3.06 20.92 36.52
C TRP A 803 -2.57 20.31 35.20
N GLU A 804 -1.28 20.00 35.12
CA GLU A 804 -0.59 19.60 33.89
C GLU A 804 0.21 18.31 34.09
N LEU A 805 0.22 17.43 33.09
CA LEU A 805 1.08 16.24 33.04
C LEU A 805 1.80 16.18 31.67
N PRO A 806 3.14 16.16 31.65
CA PRO A 806 3.90 15.91 30.44
C PRO A 806 3.78 14.45 29.98
N ILE A 807 3.63 14.25 28.67
CA ILE A 807 3.46 12.96 28.01
C ILE A 807 4.29 12.92 26.72
N THR A 808 4.82 11.74 26.39
CA THR A 808 5.59 11.49 25.17
C THR A 808 5.28 10.10 24.64
N ARG A 809 5.28 9.94 23.32
CA ARG A 809 5.03 8.66 22.65
C ARG A 809 5.93 8.49 21.44
N THR A 810 6.47 7.30 21.24
CA THR A 810 7.42 6.98 20.15
C THR A 810 6.78 6.30 18.94
N LEU A 811 5.50 5.95 19.03
CA LEU A 811 4.74 5.28 17.97
C LEU A 811 3.49 6.09 17.64
N VAL A 812 3.09 6.06 16.37
CA VAL A 812 1.84 6.69 15.90
C VAL A 812 0.66 6.20 16.73
N GLY A 813 -0.22 7.13 17.12
CA GLY A 813 -1.46 6.81 17.81
C GLY A 813 -1.91 7.88 18.80
N GLU A 814 -3.14 7.73 19.26
CA GLU A 814 -3.76 8.65 20.20
C GLU A 814 -3.43 8.27 21.65
N SER A 815 -3.14 9.28 22.48
CA SER A 815 -3.05 9.14 23.94
C SER A 815 -4.25 9.83 24.57
N VAL A 816 -5.04 9.08 25.35
CA VAL A 816 -6.28 9.57 25.98
C VAL A 816 -6.12 9.56 27.50
N MET A 817 -6.29 10.73 28.12
CA MET A 817 -5.97 10.99 29.52
C MET A 817 -7.19 11.51 30.30
N TYR A 818 -7.27 11.16 31.58
CA TYR A 818 -8.28 11.70 32.50
C TYR A 818 -7.73 11.84 33.92
N VAL A 819 -8.33 12.73 34.71
CA VAL A 819 -8.02 12.84 36.15
C VAL A 819 -8.44 11.54 36.82
N SER A 820 -7.48 10.77 37.28
CA SER A 820 -7.69 9.48 37.96
C SER A 820 -8.01 9.67 39.45
N THR A 821 -7.28 10.55 40.13
CA THR A 821 -7.35 10.76 41.58
C THR A 821 -7.13 12.24 41.91
N VAL A 822 -7.82 12.74 42.94
CA VAL A 822 -7.59 14.07 43.54
C VAL A 822 -7.37 13.87 45.04
N GLN A 823 -6.30 14.45 45.56
CA GLN A 823 -5.94 14.46 46.97
C GLN A 823 -6.19 15.86 47.53
N ASP A 824 -7.17 16.02 48.40
CA ASP A 824 -7.44 17.27 49.10
C ASP A 824 -6.90 17.24 50.54
N ASN A 825 -6.21 18.32 50.92
CA ASN A 825 -5.64 18.57 52.23
C ASN A 825 -6.57 19.38 53.14
N HIS A 826 -7.80 19.71 52.75
CA HIS A 826 -8.74 20.50 53.54
C HIS A 826 -10.06 19.77 53.77
N ASN A 827 -10.65 19.23 52.70
CA ASN A 827 -11.97 18.59 52.75
C ASN A 827 -11.88 17.09 52.40
N PRO A 828 -12.75 16.24 52.96
CA PRO A 828 -12.87 14.85 52.54
C PRO A 828 -13.49 14.75 51.13
N VAL A 829 -12.84 13.94 50.28
CA VAL A 829 -13.20 13.76 48.86
C VAL A 829 -14.23 12.66 48.68
N THR A 830 -15.37 12.98 48.08
CA THR A 830 -16.50 12.04 47.92
C THR A 830 -16.61 11.42 46.53
N LYS A 831 -16.25 12.16 45.48
CA LYS A 831 -16.35 11.69 44.08
C LYS A 831 -15.57 12.58 43.13
N ILE A 832 -15.15 12.04 41.98
CA ILE A 832 -14.67 12.84 40.83
C ILE A 832 -15.69 12.71 39.70
N ASN A 833 -16.41 13.79 39.44
CA ASN A 833 -17.37 13.89 38.34
C ASN A 833 -16.68 14.51 37.13
N ARG A 834 -16.55 13.73 36.06
CA ARG A 834 -15.91 14.13 34.80
C ARG A 834 -17.00 14.50 33.80
N THR A 835 -17.11 15.78 33.51
CA THR A 835 -18.02 16.31 32.48
C THR A 835 -17.25 16.82 31.27
N ALA A 836 -15.97 17.16 31.45
CA ALA A 836 -15.05 17.40 30.35
C ALA A 836 -14.83 16.10 29.55
N PRO A 837 -14.71 16.18 28.22
CA PRO A 837 -14.17 15.08 27.44
C PRO A 837 -12.75 14.73 27.94
N PRO A 838 -12.27 13.49 27.76
CA PRO A 838 -10.88 13.16 28.02
C PRO A 838 -9.93 14.09 27.27
N ALA A 839 -8.81 14.48 27.89
CA ALA A 839 -7.77 15.18 27.15
C ALA A 839 -7.08 14.17 26.23
N SER A 840 -7.00 14.46 24.93
CA SER A 840 -6.29 13.60 23.99
C SER A 840 -5.27 14.36 23.14
N ILE A 841 -4.23 13.64 22.74
CA ILE A 841 -3.20 14.08 21.81
C ILE A 841 -2.95 12.95 20.83
N VAL A 842 -3.00 13.24 19.54
CA VAL A 842 -2.55 12.34 18.48
C VAL A 842 -1.04 12.53 18.30
N PHE A 843 -0.25 11.50 18.56
CA PHE A 843 1.16 11.49 18.21
C PHE A 843 1.32 10.95 16.80
N ASP A 844 1.94 11.72 15.93
CA ASP A 844 1.93 11.49 14.49
C ASP A 844 3.24 11.93 13.83
N GLN A 845 3.35 11.66 12.54
CA GLN A 845 4.41 12.13 11.66
C GLN A 845 3.88 12.27 10.23
N ILE A 846 4.56 13.08 9.42
CA ILE A 846 4.23 13.25 8.01
C ILE A 846 4.90 12.14 7.19
N ILE A 847 4.19 11.55 6.25
CA ILE A 847 4.72 10.62 5.26
C ILE A 847 4.86 11.36 3.93
N ILE A 848 6.07 11.40 3.37
CA ILE A 848 6.31 11.97 2.04
C ILE A 848 6.14 10.88 1.00
N ASP A 849 5.11 11.05 0.15
CA ASP A 849 4.68 10.09 -0.86
C ASP A 849 5.34 10.31 -2.21
N ARG A 850 5.67 11.58 -2.54
CA ARG A 850 6.19 11.95 -3.85
C ARG A 850 6.92 13.28 -3.84
N ILE A 851 7.98 13.39 -4.65
CA ILE A 851 8.73 14.62 -4.92
C ILE A 851 8.77 14.82 -6.43
N GLU A 852 8.26 15.94 -6.93
CA GLU A 852 8.16 16.22 -8.37
C GLU A 852 8.91 17.52 -8.73
N PRO A 853 10.02 17.45 -9.48
CA PRO A 853 10.65 18.64 -10.06
C PRO A 853 9.85 19.19 -11.25
N ASP A 854 9.84 20.51 -11.43
CA ASP A 854 9.21 21.18 -12.58
C ASP A 854 10.01 21.04 -13.89
N GLY A 855 11.21 20.45 -13.83
CA GLY A 855 11.96 20.00 -14.99
C GLY A 855 13.02 18.96 -14.63
N LEU A 856 13.14 17.93 -15.48
CA LEU A 856 14.06 16.81 -15.26
C LEU A 856 15.50 17.12 -15.73
N ARG A 857 15.66 18.12 -16.61
CA ARG A 857 16.95 18.60 -17.11
C ARG A 857 16.96 20.11 -17.20
N ILE A 858 17.92 20.75 -16.54
CA ILE A 858 17.93 22.20 -16.26
C ILE A 858 19.33 22.77 -16.54
N GLN A 859 19.42 24.02 -16.99
CA GLN A 859 20.73 24.66 -17.15
C GLN A 859 21.48 24.82 -15.82
N VAL A 860 22.79 24.56 -15.85
CA VAL A 860 23.72 24.92 -14.77
C VAL A 860 23.57 26.40 -14.39
N GLY A 861 23.36 26.67 -13.11
CA GLY A 861 23.15 28.00 -12.56
C GLY A 861 21.69 28.46 -12.52
N ARG A 862 20.75 27.72 -13.12
CA ARG A 862 19.31 27.99 -13.04
C ARG A 862 18.67 27.27 -11.86
N GLN A 863 17.56 27.81 -11.35
CA GLN A 863 16.78 27.20 -10.27
C GLN A 863 15.75 26.22 -10.84
N VAL A 864 15.62 25.05 -10.22
CA VAL A 864 14.50 24.10 -10.40
C VAL A 864 13.51 24.27 -9.24
N ASN A 865 12.20 24.15 -9.50
CA ASN A 865 11.21 24.14 -8.43
C ASN A 865 10.71 22.72 -8.19
N PHE A 866 10.32 22.43 -6.96
CA PHE A 866 9.80 21.12 -6.58
C PHE A 866 8.40 21.26 -5.99
N SER A 867 7.56 20.25 -6.22
CA SER A 867 6.33 20.01 -5.50
C SER A 867 6.49 18.73 -4.69
N VAL A 868 6.22 18.80 -3.38
CA VAL A 868 6.31 17.64 -2.48
C VAL A 868 4.92 17.33 -1.97
N PHE A 869 4.55 16.05 -2.01
CA PHE A 869 3.25 15.56 -1.60
C PHE A 869 3.42 14.57 -0.45
N GLY A 870 2.51 14.63 0.51
CA GLY A 870 2.53 13.75 1.67
C GLY A 870 1.19 13.69 2.38
N HIS A 871 1.10 12.81 3.38
CA HIS A 871 -0.07 12.64 4.23
C HIS A 871 0.34 12.40 5.70
N TYR A 872 -0.59 12.58 6.63
CA TYR A 872 -0.37 12.27 8.04
C TYR A 872 -0.50 10.76 8.31
N ALA A 873 0.44 10.16 9.04
CA ALA A 873 0.48 8.71 9.24
C ALA A 873 -0.68 8.15 10.07
N TYR A 874 -1.30 8.96 10.93
CA TYR A 874 -2.39 8.51 11.81
C TYR A 874 -3.70 8.21 11.05
N ASP A 875 -4.08 9.05 10.10
CA ASP A 875 -5.39 9.03 9.45
C ASP A 875 -5.36 9.16 7.92
N SER A 876 -4.17 9.31 7.32
CA SER A 876 -3.97 9.46 5.87
C SER A 876 -4.58 10.73 5.26
N ASP A 877 -4.89 11.74 6.07
CA ASP A 877 -5.27 13.07 5.58
C ASP A 877 -4.08 13.74 4.87
N GLU A 878 -4.36 14.51 3.82
CA GLU A 878 -3.34 15.19 3.02
C GLU A 878 -2.58 16.23 3.86
N TRP A 879 -1.25 16.19 3.79
CA TRP A 879 -0.38 17.15 4.48
C TRP A 879 -0.29 18.45 3.69
N ALA A 880 -0.49 19.57 4.39
CA ALA A 880 -0.29 20.90 3.86
C ALA A 880 0.83 21.59 4.64
N GLY A 881 1.93 21.89 3.93
CA GLY A 881 3.09 22.48 4.58
C GLY A 881 4.25 22.79 3.65
N GLY A 882 5.34 23.26 4.24
CA GLY A 882 6.58 23.61 3.56
C GLY A 882 7.63 22.51 3.69
N PHE A 883 8.66 22.57 2.86
CA PHE A 883 9.76 21.60 2.92
C PHE A 883 11.10 22.27 2.61
N VAL A 884 12.17 21.64 3.08
CA VAL A 884 13.54 21.91 2.70
C VAL A 884 14.12 20.63 2.12
N LEU A 885 14.81 20.76 0.99
CA LEU A 885 15.50 19.64 0.36
C LEU A 885 16.94 19.56 0.86
N ASN A 886 17.50 18.36 0.84
CA ASN A 886 18.88 18.06 1.24
C ASN A 886 19.95 18.76 0.38
N GLU A 887 19.55 19.36 -0.74
CA GLU A 887 20.43 19.92 -1.74
C GLU A 887 19.86 21.22 -2.33
N SER A 888 20.75 22.12 -2.75
CA SER A 888 20.36 23.35 -3.43
C SER A 888 19.62 23.07 -4.75
N SER A 889 18.53 23.80 -4.97
CA SER A 889 17.79 23.82 -6.25
C SER A 889 18.53 24.53 -7.39
N VAL A 890 19.72 25.07 -7.12
CA VAL A 890 20.65 25.62 -8.11
C VAL A 890 21.98 24.87 -8.01
N LYS A 891 22.48 24.34 -9.13
CA LYS A 891 23.79 23.69 -9.20
C LYS A 891 24.71 24.42 -10.18
N GLY A 892 25.95 24.62 -9.77
CA GLY A 892 27.00 25.28 -10.55
C GLY A 892 27.86 24.35 -11.40
N SER A 893 27.57 23.05 -11.42
CA SER A 893 28.34 22.02 -12.11
C SER A 893 27.43 21.03 -12.83
N LEU A 894 27.96 20.44 -13.90
CA LEU A 894 27.27 19.43 -14.70
C LEU A 894 27.10 18.13 -13.88
N GLY A 895 25.94 17.48 -14.01
CA GLY A 895 25.71 16.15 -13.44
C GLY A 895 24.26 15.89 -13.01
N ARG A 896 23.99 14.64 -12.63
CA ARG A 896 22.71 14.22 -12.04
C ARG A 896 22.77 14.37 -10.53
N TYR A 897 21.77 15.05 -9.96
CA TYR A 897 21.63 15.28 -8.53
C TYR A 897 20.32 14.68 -8.03
N TYR A 898 20.36 14.17 -6.79
CA TYR A 898 19.22 13.51 -6.15
C TYR A 898 18.72 14.35 -4.98
N TYR A 899 17.41 14.60 -4.97
CA TYR A 899 16.73 15.47 -4.03
C TYR A 899 15.80 14.65 -3.15
N SER A 900 16.05 14.72 -1.85
CA SER A 900 15.18 14.18 -0.81
C SER A 900 14.75 15.31 0.12
N VAL A 901 13.62 15.13 0.78
CA VAL A 901 13.20 16.04 1.83
C VAL A 901 14.15 15.89 3.02
N GLU A 902 14.73 17.01 3.46
CA GLU A 902 15.60 17.10 4.64
C GLU A 902 14.81 17.54 5.87
N SER A 903 13.85 18.45 5.69
CA SER A 903 12.91 18.84 6.74
C SER A 903 11.58 19.27 6.15
N VAL A 904 10.54 19.20 6.98
CA VAL A 904 9.19 19.67 6.66
C VAL A 904 8.76 20.71 7.70
N THR A 905 7.86 21.59 7.28
CA THR A 905 7.02 22.40 8.16
C THR A 905 5.58 22.05 7.88
N ASP A 906 4.74 22.06 8.90
CA ASP A 906 3.32 21.75 8.77
C ASP A 906 2.50 22.97 9.13
N ASP A 907 1.64 23.42 8.21
CA ASP A 907 0.88 24.65 8.40
C ASP A 907 -0.30 24.45 9.35
N LEU A 908 -0.76 23.20 9.53
CA LEU A 908 -1.98 22.90 10.27
C LEU A 908 -1.73 22.53 11.73
N TYR A 909 -0.76 21.66 11.99
CA TYR A 909 -0.47 21.12 13.33
C TYR A 909 0.96 21.38 13.81
N ASN A 910 1.80 22.07 13.01
CA ASN A 910 3.21 22.35 13.30
C ASN A 910 4.07 21.09 13.54
N LEU A 911 3.72 19.96 12.91
CA LEU A 911 4.59 18.79 12.84
C LEU A 911 5.89 19.08 12.08
N THR A 912 6.97 18.45 12.54
CA THR A 912 8.30 18.51 11.93
C THR A 912 8.88 17.12 11.69
N GLY A 913 8.37 16.09 12.36
CA GLY A 913 8.74 14.71 12.16
C GLY A 913 8.14 14.15 10.88
N PHE A 914 8.96 13.53 10.04
CA PHE A 914 8.52 12.92 8.80
C PHE A 914 9.28 11.65 8.46
N VAL A 915 8.68 10.85 7.58
CA VAL A 915 9.31 9.70 6.93
C VAL A 915 9.09 9.82 5.43
N GLN A 916 10.16 9.74 4.64
CA GLN A 916 10.05 9.68 3.20
C GLN A 916 10.02 8.22 2.74
N ILE A 917 8.92 7.81 2.12
CA ILE A 917 8.78 6.45 1.56
C ILE A 917 9.01 6.42 0.05
N CYS A 918 8.97 7.58 -0.61
CA CYS A 918 9.25 7.70 -2.04
C CYS A 918 10.76 7.71 -2.33
N ASN A 919 11.11 7.29 -3.54
CA ASN A 919 12.48 7.44 -4.03
C ASN A 919 12.86 8.94 -4.15
N PRO A 920 14.13 9.31 -3.98
CA PRO A 920 14.60 10.68 -4.23
C PRO A 920 14.33 11.11 -5.67
N ALA A 921 13.95 12.36 -5.89
CA ALA A 921 13.80 12.92 -7.23
C ALA A 921 15.16 13.15 -7.88
N SER A 922 15.31 12.82 -9.17
CA SER A 922 16.57 13.05 -9.90
C SER A 922 16.43 14.17 -10.92
N VAL A 923 17.31 15.17 -10.87
CA VAL A 923 17.40 16.27 -11.85
C VAL A 923 18.81 16.31 -12.44
N VAL A 924 18.90 16.48 -13.75
CA VAL A 924 20.18 16.64 -14.47
C VAL A 924 20.46 18.12 -14.71
N PHE A 925 21.54 18.63 -14.12
CA PHE A 925 22.04 19.97 -14.42
C PHE A 925 23.04 19.90 -15.56
N ASP A 926 22.78 20.68 -16.60
CA ASP A 926 23.47 20.56 -17.86
C ASP A 926 23.81 21.89 -18.52
N GLN A 927 24.57 21.83 -19.60
CA GLN A 927 24.81 22.96 -20.49
C GLN A 927 24.63 22.48 -21.92
N ILE A 928 24.00 23.30 -22.75
CA ILE A 928 23.93 23.02 -24.19
C ILE A 928 25.26 23.46 -24.82
N LEU A 929 25.95 22.50 -25.42
CA LEU A 929 27.04 22.77 -26.35
C LEU A 929 26.44 23.00 -27.72
N SER A 930 26.88 24.08 -28.37
CA SER A 930 26.52 24.37 -29.76
C SER A 930 27.78 24.37 -30.62
N SER A 931 27.72 23.69 -31.75
CA SER A 931 28.77 23.72 -32.77
C SER A 931 28.17 24.15 -34.09
N PHE A 932 28.87 25.03 -34.79
CA PHE A 932 28.44 25.61 -36.06
C PHE A 932 29.23 24.98 -37.20
N ASP A 933 28.56 24.60 -38.27
CA ASP A 933 29.16 24.10 -39.50
C ASP A 933 28.47 24.73 -40.71
N HIS A 934 29.20 24.88 -41.82
CA HIS A 934 28.67 25.45 -43.04
C HIS A 934 29.29 24.83 -44.26
N SER A 935 28.46 24.59 -45.29
CA SER A 935 28.92 24.06 -46.57
C SER A 935 28.30 24.84 -47.72
N ALA A 936 29.13 25.18 -48.70
CA ALA A 936 28.70 25.94 -49.88
C ALA A 936 28.87 25.05 -51.12
N SER A 937 27.74 24.62 -51.69
CA SER A 937 27.68 23.65 -52.79
C SER A 937 27.34 24.28 -54.15
N ARG A 938 26.84 25.53 -54.19
CA ARG A 938 26.46 26.26 -55.40
C ARG A 938 26.82 27.75 -55.30
N PRO A 939 27.12 28.43 -56.43
CA PRO A 939 27.39 29.87 -56.45
C PRO A 939 26.27 30.70 -55.82
N GLY A 940 26.57 31.36 -54.70
CA GLY A 940 25.62 32.24 -54.00
C GLY A 940 24.74 31.56 -52.95
N GLU A 941 24.88 30.25 -52.73
CA GLU A 941 24.16 29.49 -51.70
C GLU A 941 25.12 28.91 -50.64
N CYS A 942 24.70 28.95 -49.37
CA CYS A 942 25.38 28.28 -48.26
C CYS A 942 24.37 27.59 -47.34
N ALA A 943 24.59 26.32 -47.05
CA ALA A 943 23.86 25.58 -46.04
C ALA A 943 24.60 25.75 -44.72
N VAL A 944 23.92 26.32 -43.73
CA VAL A 944 24.41 26.46 -42.36
C VAL A 944 23.74 25.40 -41.52
N SER A 945 24.52 24.72 -40.67
CA SER A 945 24.02 23.78 -39.68
C SER A 945 24.55 24.10 -38.28
N VAL A 946 23.65 24.07 -37.30
CA VAL A 946 23.96 24.19 -35.87
C VAL A 946 23.67 22.83 -35.25
N ARG A 947 24.66 22.24 -34.59
CA ARG A 947 24.50 21.01 -33.82
C ARG A 947 24.51 21.31 -32.34
N LEU A 948 23.52 20.80 -31.63
CA LEU A 948 23.29 20.98 -30.20
C LEU A 948 23.41 19.63 -29.49
N SER A 949 24.19 19.60 -28.41
CA SER A 949 24.32 18.44 -27.54
C SER A 949 24.42 18.86 -26.08
N TYR A 950 23.89 18.06 -25.18
CA TYR A 950 24.08 18.24 -23.75
C TYR A 950 25.53 17.92 -23.34
N ALA A 951 26.13 18.79 -22.54
CA ALA A 951 27.53 18.69 -22.14
C ALA A 951 27.79 17.52 -21.19
N SER A 952 26.81 17.11 -20.39
CA SER A 952 27.01 16.07 -19.36
C SER A 952 27.17 14.66 -19.94
N ASP A 953 26.47 14.33 -21.02
CA ASP A 953 26.43 12.97 -21.58
C ASP A 953 26.53 12.92 -23.12
N GLY A 954 26.61 14.07 -23.79
CA GLY A 954 26.69 14.15 -25.25
C GLY A 954 25.39 13.85 -25.98
N SER A 955 24.27 13.66 -25.26
CA SER A 955 22.97 13.40 -25.87
C SER A 955 22.50 14.61 -26.70
N PRO A 956 21.80 14.38 -27.82
CA PRO A 956 21.35 15.47 -28.69
C PRO A 956 20.26 16.33 -28.04
N VAL A 957 20.28 17.64 -28.30
CA VAL A 957 19.19 18.56 -27.87
C VAL A 957 18.14 18.65 -28.96
N THR A 958 17.01 17.97 -28.76
CA THR A 958 15.89 17.94 -29.72
C THR A 958 14.75 18.87 -29.30
N GLY A 959 13.98 19.36 -30.26
CA GLY A 959 12.84 20.26 -30.00
C GLY A 959 13.20 21.67 -29.54
N ALA A 960 14.43 22.11 -29.74
CA ALA A 960 14.84 23.50 -29.52
C ALA A 960 14.39 24.40 -30.69
N SER A 961 14.02 25.64 -30.40
CA SER A 961 13.76 26.66 -31.41
C SER A 961 15.10 27.27 -31.84
N VAL A 962 15.52 27.02 -33.07
CA VAL A 962 16.78 27.56 -33.62
C VAL A 962 16.46 28.48 -34.78
N SER A 963 16.87 29.75 -34.68
CA SER A 963 16.79 30.70 -35.79
C SER A 963 18.17 31.09 -36.30
N ILE A 964 18.31 31.24 -37.61
CA ILE A 964 19.53 31.63 -38.30
C ILE A 964 19.24 32.89 -39.13
N ASN A 965 19.90 33.99 -38.82
CA ASN A 965 19.64 35.33 -39.36
C ASN A 965 18.16 35.75 -39.25
N GLY A 966 17.51 35.38 -38.14
CA GLY A 966 16.10 35.68 -37.86
C GLY A 966 15.08 34.78 -38.57
N ASN A 967 15.53 33.77 -39.33
CA ASN A 967 14.65 32.77 -39.97
C ASN A 967 14.76 31.44 -39.24
N GLN A 968 13.64 30.73 -39.06
CA GLN A 968 13.61 29.43 -38.38
C GLN A 968 14.39 28.37 -39.17
N ALA A 969 15.29 27.67 -38.48
CA ALA A 969 16.06 26.56 -39.02
C ALA A 969 15.27 25.25 -38.88
N GLU A 970 15.46 24.34 -39.84
CA GLU A 970 14.82 23.04 -39.86
C GLU A 970 15.58 22.05 -38.96
N GLU A 971 14.90 21.40 -38.02
CA GLU A 971 15.49 20.33 -37.21
C GLU A 971 15.65 19.06 -38.06
N LEU A 972 16.89 18.62 -38.25
CA LEU A 972 17.27 17.44 -39.05
C LEU A 972 17.41 16.17 -38.19
N GLY A 973 17.17 16.26 -36.88
CA GLY A 973 17.32 15.17 -35.91
C GLY A 973 18.72 15.06 -35.30
N TYR A 974 18.83 14.31 -34.20
CA TYR A 974 20.05 14.17 -33.38
C TYR A 974 20.70 15.52 -33.00
N GLY A 975 19.86 16.52 -32.71
CA GLY A 975 20.28 17.85 -32.29
C GLY A 975 20.86 18.72 -33.41
N ASN A 976 20.69 18.34 -34.67
CA ASN A 976 21.14 19.14 -35.82
C ASN A 976 20.01 20.01 -36.35
N TYR A 977 20.29 21.28 -36.58
CA TYR A 977 19.37 22.27 -37.14
C TYR A 977 20.03 22.92 -38.34
N ALA A 978 19.34 23.12 -39.45
CA ALA A 978 19.94 23.69 -40.64
C ALA A 978 19.06 24.72 -41.34
N LEU A 979 19.70 25.69 -41.99
CA LEU A 979 19.04 26.64 -42.86
C LEU A 979 19.90 26.92 -44.10
N ARG A 980 19.27 27.00 -45.26
CA ARG A 980 19.93 27.48 -46.49
C ARG A 980 19.80 28.99 -46.59
N LEU A 981 20.94 29.64 -46.83
CA LEU A 981 21.04 31.08 -47.02
C LEU A 981 21.52 31.39 -48.44
N GLU A 982 20.96 32.44 -49.03
CA GLU A 982 21.37 32.97 -50.34
C GLU A 982 21.96 34.37 -50.19
N SER A 983 23.08 34.63 -50.88
CA SER A 983 23.74 35.94 -50.87
C SER A 983 24.52 36.20 -52.15
N PHE A 984 24.40 37.44 -52.64
CA PHE A 984 25.23 37.94 -53.73
C PHE A 984 26.61 38.44 -53.26
N LEU A 985 26.82 38.57 -51.94
CA LEU A 985 28.09 38.99 -51.36
C LEU A 985 29.01 37.77 -51.14
N PRO A 986 30.33 37.92 -51.30
CA PRO A 986 31.28 36.82 -51.09
C PRO A 986 31.45 36.43 -49.61
N TYR A 987 30.97 37.28 -48.69
CA TYR A 987 31.04 37.07 -47.25
C TYR A 987 29.72 37.49 -46.59
N MET A 988 29.25 36.72 -45.61
CA MET A 988 28.04 36.99 -44.82
C MET A 988 28.31 36.69 -43.36
N THR A 989 27.87 37.55 -42.44
CA THR A 989 27.78 37.20 -41.02
C THR A 989 26.50 36.41 -40.81
N VAL A 990 26.62 35.25 -40.18
CA VAL A 990 25.51 34.39 -39.80
C VAL A 990 25.37 34.42 -38.28
N ARG A 991 24.19 34.81 -37.82
CA ARG A 991 23.79 34.82 -36.41
C ARG A 991 22.82 33.67 -36.15
N SER A 992 23.15 32.78 -35.23
CA SER A 992 22.22 31.75 -34.76
C SER A 992 21.73 32.06 -33.36
N GLU A 993 20.42 31.98 -33.14
CA GLU A 993 19.77 32.12 -31.83
C GLU A 993 19.06 30.81 -31.51
N VAL A 994 19.41 30.20 -30.38
CA VAL A 994 18.90 28.90 -29.92
C VAL A 994 18.13 29.12 -28.63
N GLU A 995 16.87 28.68 -28.59
CA GLU A 995 16.01 28.67 -27.42
C GLU A 995 15.60 27.23 -27.11
N ALA A 996 15.94 26.73 -25.92
CA ALA A 996 15.56 25.41 -25.45
C ALA A 996 14.89 25.51 -24.08
N GLN A 997 13.88 24.69 -23.83
CA GLN A 997 13.14 24.70 -22.57
C GLN A 997 14.09 24.46 -21.39
N ASN A 998 14.00 25.30 -20.36
CA ASN A 998 14.85 25.28 -19.15
C ASN A 998 16.33 25.68 -19.36
N PHE A 999 16.67 26.21 -20.55
CA PHE A 999 17.97 26.80 -20.85
C PHE A 999 17.83 28.28 -21.23
N ASP A 1000 18.89 29.03 -21.04
CA ASP A 1000 19.05 30.39 -21.53
C ASP A 1000 19.27 30.37 -23.04
N ALA A 1001 18.88 31.46 -23.70
CA ALA A 1001 19.09 31.59 -25.13
C ALA A 1001 20.59 31.63 -25.45
N ILE A 1002 21.02 30.81 -26.42
CA ILE A 1002 22.40 30.80 -26.92
C ILE A 1002 22.43 31.59 -28.21
N VAL A 1003 23.32 32.57 -28.29
CA VAL A 1003 23.54 33.38 -29.51
C VAL A 1003 24.97 33.22 -29.96
N ASN A 1004 25.15 32.78 -31.21
CA ASN A 1004 26.45 32.69 -31.86
C ASN A 1004 26.46 33.56 -33.13
N GLU A 1005 27.60 34.19 -33.42
CA GLU A 1005 27.83 34.94 -34.66
C GLU A 1005 29.13 34.47 -35.30
N GLU A 1006 29.05 34.04 -36.56
CA GLU A 1006 30.22 33.59 -37.32
C GLU A 1006 30.20 34.15 -38.74
N GLY A 1007 31.37 34.41 -39.31
CA GLY A 1007 31.49 34.90 -40.68
C GLY A 1007 31.72 33.77 -41.67
N VAL A 1008 30.87 33.69 -42.68
CA VAL A 1008 30.82 32.57 -43.64
C VAL A 1008 31.20 33.05 -45.05
N LEU A 1009 32.03 32.26 -45.73
CA LEU A 1009 32.47 32.51 -47.11
C LEU A 1009 31.57 31.77 -48.12
N MET A 1010 31.01 32.50 -49.10
CA MET A 1010 30.14 31.91 -50.13
C MET A 1010 30.98 31.40 -51.31
N THR A 1011 30.94 30.10 -51.64
CA THR A 1011 31.68 29.57 -52.82
C THR A 1011 30.95 29.94 -54.13
N GLY A 1012 31.72 30.15 -55.21
CA GLY A 1012 31.19 30.25 -56.59
C GLY A 1012 31.09 31.65 -57.20
N ASN A 1013 31.34 32.74 -56.48
CA ASN A 1013 31.33 34.10 -57.06
C ASN A 1013 32.56 34.48 -57.91
N ALA A 1014 33.44 33.53 -58.27
CA ALA A 1014 34.51 33.80 -59.23
C ALA A 1014 34.00 33.97 -60.68
N LEU A 1015 32.90 33.31 -61.05
CA LEU A 1015 32.35 33.34 -62.42
C LEU A 1015 31.49 34.57 -62.71
N VAL A 1016 30.79 35.11 -61.70
CA VAL A 1016 30.00 36.34 -61.84
C VAL A 1016 30.91 37.55 -62.09
N TYR A 1017 32.07 37.62 -61.44
CA TYR A 1017 33.08 38.65 -61.72
C TYR A 1017 33.79 38.45 -63.08
N ALA A 1018 33.98 37.22 -63.55
CA ALA A 1018 34.53 36.96 -64.90
C ALA A 1018 33.54 37.37 -66.01
N ALA A 1019 32.23 37.17 -65.81
CA ALA A 1019 31.19 37.61 -66.74
C ALA A 1019 31.00 39.14 -66.73
N PHE A 1020 31.06 39.78 -65.55
CA PHE A 1020 31.02 41.25 -65.43
C PHE A 1020 32.25 41.92 -66.06
N ALA A 1021 33.45 41.35 -65.87
CA ALA A 1021 34.68 41.81 -66.51
C ALA A 1021 34.63 41.64 -68.04
N SER A 1022 34.02 40.56 -68.54
CA SER A 1022 33.88 40.31 -69.98
C SER A 1022 32.84 41.22 -70.65
N ALA A 1023 31.73 41.54 -69.96
CA ALA A 1023 30.72 42.47 -70.44
C ALA A 1023 31.23 43.93 -70.45
N VAL A 1024 32.03 44.32 -69.46
CA VAL A 1024 32.71 45.62 -69.43
C VAL A 1024 33.80 45.71 -70.52
N ALA A 1025 34.54 44.62 -70.77
CA ALA A 1025 35.52 44.54 -71.86
C ALA A 1025 34.88 44.61 -73.27
N LEU A 1026 33.72 43.97 -73.49
CA LEU A 1026 32.97 44.09 -74.75
C LEU A 1026 32.40 45.50 -74.96
N SER A 1027 31.94 46.15 -73.88
CA SER A 1027 31.42 47.52 -73.91
C SER A 1027 32.53 48.55 -74.19
N LEU A 1028 33.73 48.35 -73.63
CA LEU A 1028 34.93 49.14 -73.93
C LEU A 1028 35.45 48.90 -75.35
N ALA A 1029 35.37 47.67 -75.89
CA ALA A 1029 35.75 47.37 -77.27
C ALA A 1029 34.77 47.96 -78.31
N PHE A 1030 33.47 48.05 -77.98
CA PHE A 1030 32.47 48.70 -78.81
C PHE A 1030 32.60 50.23 -78.81
N LEU A 1031 32.97 50.83 -77.67
CA LEU A 1031 33.31 52.26 -77.56
C LEU A 1031 34.64 52.59 -78.27
N ALA A 1032 35.64 51.70 -78.23
CA ALA A 1032 36.92 51.90 -78.92
C ALA A 1032 36.81 51.81 -80.45
N ARG A 1033 35.88 51.02 -81.01
CA ARG A 1033 35.64 50.95 -82.47
C ARG A 1033 34.86 52.13 -83.05
N ARG A 1034 34.25 52.98 -82.23
CA ARG A 1034 33.58 54.23 -82.67
C ARG A 1034 34.47 55.47 -82.59
N ALA A 1035 35.71 55.35 -82.11
CA ALA A 1035 36.64 56.46 -81.92
C ALA A 1035 37.76 56.57 -82.97
N HIS A 1036 37.60 55.93 -84.15
CA HIS A 1036 38.50 56.14 -85.29
C HIS A 1036 37.74 56.62 -86.53
N SER A 1037 37.38 57.91 -86.51
CA SER A 1037 37.22 58.71 -87.72
C SER A 1037 37.51 60.19 -87.44
N LYS A 1038 38.78 60.59 -87.32
CA LYS A 1038 39.43 61.44 -88.33
C LYS A 1038 40.90 61.75 -87.97
N PRO A 1039 41.72 62.05 -89.00
CA PRO A 1039 43.17 62.13 -88.94
C PRO A 1039 43.68 63.57 -88.82
N SER A 1040 44.80 63.73 -88.11
CA SER A 1040 45.85 64.74 -88.33
C SER A 1040 46.98 64.50 -87.35
#